data_AF-A0A9X4FNB6-F1
#
_entry.id   AF-A0A9X4FNB6-F1
#
_cell.length_a   1.000
_cell.length_b   1.000
_cell.length_c   1.000
_cell.angle_alpha   90.00
_cell.angle_beta   90.00
_cell.angle_gamma   90.00
#
_symmetry.space_group_name_H-M   'P 1'
#
loop_
_entity.id
_entity.type
_entity.pdbx_description
1 polymer ?
#
loop_
_entity_poly.entity_id
_entity_poly.type
_entity_poly.pdbx_seq_one_letter_code
_entity_poly.pdbx_strand_id
1 'polypeptide(L)'
;AISKYHKYRKDGAHGDCLNRSQVKLTSSFVALIEASKNAATSSIIIKGDVLDKATMDKGQGLGSVAVKQALVQAIDITGANIDIDEVNTLTNDAKGWAQAYNLVISTVAPQATFGWTVSIGDFAYNKHSGRQSVWDSASQYSADMLNDFELYDLESSYKADFLVYTKSSETPALDGEQWHNALEYVKQVSDYVKTPVMLADIPTAQAAQYFMGKTTAERQLRKAAFSNVFAIKFDQNSSELTSKIEEYQGAQVPLYYAGDGSHEGPLTAIEELNRQLIAAEDVMNNQAFLFETPQSQWIPSTVYKWQDFLDGLSAMHNIGVAGNKFWLIDENADEETNIKYAKVAIAAFLAQSMQETIRYNACDENNWSESRWGAPTDYPMAASCGQLGQRYADYGVNPISGLDHAYSCPRNDKMEVSALTHAQWYGAPAPVFAAPDAVLEERGLLVNGFAGRWTNNGHCNEVPETVDTSKQVWERDECKVYVGQKAGTFLWDGSSQESVQGCGWWGRGVIQTTGRQNFGTLNHYLGRSHVDPSTIGQTIDGLTVEAPPTNPLYAELDFCSNPGLICSSEKNKEIKWIAGLFYWVTSVQAYPDESGLYPGWNYHNELKKYVDGGMKGTQFIDDVSGIVNRGCPDLTCDTGDVHNVEERRDNFNKVLTLLGLNPQ
;
A
#
# COMPACT_ATOMS: atom_id res chain seq x y z
N ALA A 1 5.68 -6.81 38.50
CA ALA A 1 5.47 -6.48 39.93
C ALA A 1 4.00 -6.33 40.31
N ILE A 2 3.16 -5.79 39.42
CA ILE A 2 1.72 -5.54 39.64
C ILE A 2 0.90 -6.85 39.73
N SER A 3 1.27 -7.92 39.01
CA SER A 3 0.58 -9.23 39.01
C SER A 3 0.36 -9.91 40.38
N LYS A 4 1.20 -9.64 41.39
CA LYS A 4 1.03 -10.20 42.75
C LYS A 4 0.08 -9.40 43.65
N TYR A 5 -0.53 -8.30 43.18
CA TYR A 5 -1.36 -7.41 43.99
C TYR A 5 -2.75 -7.96 44.34
N HIS A 6 -3.33 -8.90 43.58
CA HIS A 6 -4.77 -9.19 43.71
C HIS A 6 -5.19 -10.40 44.55
N LYS A 7 -4.27 -11.10 45.23
CA LYS A 7 -4.65 -12.30 46.00
C LYS A 7 -5.07 -12.07 47.46
N TYR A 8 -5.11 -10.83 47.95
CA TYR A 8 -5.44 -10.57 49.35
C TYR A 8 -6.45 -9.43 49.50
N ARG A 9 -7.73 -9.80 49.66
CA ARG A 9 -8.76 -8.91 50.18
C ARG A 9 -9.52 -9.63 51.29
N LYS A 10 -9.10 -9.41 52.54
CA LYS A 10 -9.91 -9.30 53.76
C LYS A 10 -9.04 -8.93 54.97
N ASP A 11 -9.41 -7.79 55.55
CA ASP A 11 -9.25 -7.33 56.94
C ASP A 11 -7.82 -7.12 57.52
N GLY A 12 -7.52 -5.85 57.88
CA GLY A 12 -6.58 -5.49 58.95
C GLY A 12 -5.11 -5.13 58.62
N ALA A 13 -4.63 -5.29 57.39
CA ALA A 13 -3.18 -5.20 57.04
C ALA A 13 -2.81 -4.07 56.04
N HIS A 14 -3.48 -2.91 56.09
CA HIS A 14 -3.41 -1.93 55.00
C HIS A 14 -2.06 -1.17 54.89
N GLY A 15 -1.39 -0.88 56.02
CA GLY A 15 -0.12 -0.12 56.03
C GLY A 15 1.11 -0.94 55.63
N ASP A 16 1.18 -2.20 56.06
CA ASP A 16 2.32 -3.10 55.79
C ASP A 16 2.32 -3.63 54.35
N CYS A 17 1.14 -3.81 53.76
CA CYS A 17 0.99 -4.18 52.35
C CYS A 17 1.40 -3.04 51.39
N LEU A 18 0.99 -1.79 51.68
CA LEU A 18 1.37 -0.61 50.88
C LEU A 18 2.89 -0.36 50.91
N ASN A 19 3.52 -0.51 52.07
CA ASN A 19 4.97 -0.33 52.20
C ASN A 19 5.76 -1.42 51.43
N ARG A 20 5.34 -2.69 51.54
CA ARG A 20 5.95 -3.80 50.77
C ARG A 20 5.76 -3.65 49.26
N SER A 21 4.70 -2.99 48.83
CA SER A 21 4.35 -2.86 47.43
C SER A 21 5.09 -1.70 46.76
N GLN A 22 5.29 -0.61 47.51
CA GLN A 22 6.18 0.49 47.16
C GLN A 22 7.63 0.03 47.04
N VAL A 23 8.16 -0.73 48.03
CA VAL A 23 9.54 -1.25 47.98
C VAL A 23 9.79 -2.07 46.71
N LYS A 24 8.84 -2.92 46.31
CA LYS A 24 8.97 -3.71 45.07
C LYS A 24 8.96 -2.85 43.82
N LEU A 25 8.18 -1.77 43.81
CA LEU A 25 8.13 -0.84 42.69
C LEU A 25 9.45 -0.06 42.57
N THR A 26 9.99 0.44 43.68
CA THR A 26 11.32 1.06 43.74
C THR A 26 12.37 0.09 43.24
N SER A 27 12.37 -1.16 43.71
CA SER A 27 13.32 -2.18 43.23
C SER A 27 13.19 -2.47 41.73
N SER A 28 11.98 -2.43 41.15
CA SER A 28 11.82 -2.58 39.70
C SER A 28 12.38 -1.40 38.91
N PHE A 29 12.23 -0.17 39.40
CA PHE A 29 12.85 1.00 38.76
C PHE A 29 14.37 0.99 38.91
N VAL A 30 14.91 0.56 40.05
CA VAL A 30 16.36 0.34 40.22
C VAL A 30 16.87 -0.67 39.18
N ALA A 31 16.18 -1.80 39.03
CA ALA A 31 16.56 -2.82 38.05
C ALA A 31 16.46 -2.31 36.61
N LEU A 32 15.44 -1.49 36.29
CA LEU A 32 15.29 -0.85 34.99
C LEU A 32 16.47 0.09 34.70
N ILE A 33 16.78 1.01 35.61
CA ILE A 33 17.88 1.97 35.46
C ILE A 33 19.20 1.24 35.23
N GLU A 34 19.51 0.23 36.04
CA GLU A 34 20.75 -0.54 35.89
C GLU A 34 20.77 -1.35 34.58
N ALA A 35 19.63 -1.89 34.13
CA ALA A 35 19.55 -2.55 32.82
C ALA A 35 19.78 -1.54 31.68
N SER A 36 19.18 -0.35 31.75
CA SER A 36 19.34 0.71 30.75
C SER A 36 20.80 1.18 30.66
N LYS A 37 21.50 1.37 31.80
CA LYS A 37 22.93 1.72 31.81
C LYS A 37 23.80 0.72 31.03
N ASN A 38 23.38 -0.54 30.99
CA ASN A 38 24.11 -1.63 30.35
C ASN A 38 23.66 -1.91 28.89
N ALA A 39 22.62 -1.24 28.39
CA ALA A 39 22.03 -1.55 27.07
C ALA A 39 22.93 -1.14 25.89
N ALA A 40 23.78 -0.12 26.07
CA ALA A 40 24.56 0.51 24.99
C ALA A 40 23.66 0.88 23.78
N THR A 41 23.86 0.24 22.63
CA THR A 41 23.04 0.42 21.41
C THR A 41 22.02 -0.72 21.18
N SER A 42 21.90 -1.64 22.13
CA SER A 42 21.00 -2.80 22.00
C SER A 42 19.55 -2.40 22.17
N SER A 43 18.66 -2.95 21.35
CA SER A 43 17.22 -2.74 21.52
C SER A 43 16.69 -3.38 22.82
N ILE A 44 15.88 -2.63 23.57
CA ILE A 44 15.28 -3.07 24.84
C ILE A 44 13.82 -3.48 24.60
N ILE A 45 13.47 -4.70 24.99
CA ILE A 45 12.08 -5.17 24.98
C ILE A 45 11.54 -5.13 26.42
N ILE A 46 10.54 -4.30 26.65
CA ILE A 46 9.88 -4.18 27.95
C ILE A 46 8.79 -5.25 28.04
N LYS A 47 9.08 -6.30 28.79
CA LYS A 47 8.19 -7.46 28.96
C LYS A 47 7.34 -7.36 30.22
N GLY A 48 6.04 -7.65 30.09
CA GLY A 48 5.15 -7.83 31.24
C GLY A 48 3.67 -7.93 30.88
N ASP A 49 2.87 -8.41 31.83
CA ASP A 49 1.42 -8.58 31.69
C ASP A 49 0.61 -7.33 32.04
N VAL A 50 1.28 -6.19 32.25
CA VAL A 50 0.63 -4.96 32.74
C VAL A 50 -0.19 -4.32 31.64
N LEU A 51 0.37 -4.17 30.43
CA LEU A 51 -0.38 -3.64 29.29
C LEU A 51 -1.53 -4.57 28.92
N ASP A 52 -1.28 -5.89 28.87
CA ASP A 52 -2.34 -6.88 28.60
C ASP A 52 -3.51 -6.77 29.60
N LYS A 53 -3.21 -6.54 30.89
CA LYS A 53 -4.25 -6.31 31.93
C LYS A 53 -4.94 -4.96 31.81
N ALA A 54 -4.24 -3.95 31.32
CA ALA A 54 -4.78 -2.61 31.12
C ALA A 54 -5.58 -2.48 29.82
N THR A 55 -5.39 -3.39 28.85
CA THR A 55 -6.01 -3.35 27.52
C THR A 55 -7.52 -3.09 27.58
N MET A 56 -8.24 -3.77 28.46
CA MET A 56 -9.71 -3.66 28.51
C MET A 56 -10.25 -2.40 29.21
N ASP A 57 -9.52 -1.86 30.19
CA ASP A 57 -10.04 -0.82 31.09
C ASP A 57 -9.11 0.39 31.26
N LYS A 58 -8.12 0.53 30.38
CA LYS A 58 -7.09 1.58 30.42
C LYS A 58 -6.36 1.61 31.78
N GLY A 59 -6.17 0.44 32.38
CA GLY A 59 -5.45 0.27 33.64
C GLY A 59 -6.24 0.68 34.89
N GLN A 60 -7.53 1.02 34.77
CA GLN A 60 -8.36 1.41 35.92
C GLN A 60 -8.41 0.31 37.01
N GLY A 61 -8.48 -0.96 36.60
CA GLY A 61 -8.50 -2.11 37.49
C GLY A 61 -7.20 -2.33 38.25
N LEU A 62 -6.08 -1.75 37.79
CA LEU A 62 -4.79 -1.78 38.48
C LEU A 62 -4.75 -0.80 39.67
N GLY A 63 -5.64 0.20 39.69
CA GLY A 63 -5.74 1.20 40.73
C GLY A 63 -4.53 2.13 40.81
N SER A 64 -4.32 2.75 41.98
CA SER A 64 -3.21 3.69 42.18
C SER A 64 -1.87 2.96 42.31
N VAL A 65 -0.86 3.51 41.62
CA VAL A 65 0.53 3.04 41.62
C VAL A 65 1.40 4.21 42.08
N ALA A 66 2.18 4.07 43.16
CA ALA A 66 2.97 5.17 43.72
C ALA A 66 4.27 5.44 42.91
N VAL A 67 4.12 5.78 41.63
CA VAL A 67 5.19 5.93 40.64
C VAL A 67 6.21 6.97 41.05
N LYS A 68 5.77 8.21 41.31
CA LYS A 68 6.67 9.34 41.57
C LYS A 68 7.64 9.04 42.71
N GLN A 69 7.09 8.62 43.85
CA GLN A 69 7.88 8.35 45.04
C GLN A 69 8.83 7.16 44.83
N ALA A 70 8.39 6.11 44.14
CA ALA A 70 9.23 4.95 43.87
C ALA A 70 10.37 5.26 42.89
N LEU A 71 10.11 6.08 41.86
CA LEU A 71 11.12 6.47 40.88
C LEU A 71 12.15 7.43 41.49
N VAL A 72 11.74 8.43 42.27
CA VAL A 72 12.68 9.31 43.00
C VAL A 72 13.61 8.50 43.89
N GLN A 73 13.07 7.54 44.66
CA GLN A 73 13.92 6.67 45.49
C GLN A 73 14.87 5.80 44.65
N ALA A 74 14.44 5.32 43.49
CA ALA A 74 15.29 4.54 42.60
C ALA A 74 16.43 5.40 42.00
N ILE A 75 16.14 6.65 41.65
CA ILE A 75 17.12 7.65 41.21
C ILE A 75 18.16 7.88 42.31
N ASP A 76 17.73 8.12 43.55
CA ASP A 76 18.62 8.31 44.70
C ASP A 76 19.54 7.09 44.95
N ILE A 77 18.98 5.88 44.84
CA ILE A 77 19.73 4.62 45.04
C ILE A 77 20.78 4.40 43.96
N THR A 78 20.47 4.75 42.70
CA THR A 78 21.30 4.41 41.53
C THR A 78 22.20 5.56 41.07
N GLY A 79 21.97 6.77 41.57
CA GLY A 79 22.64 7.99 41.12
C GLY A 79 22.36 8.34 39.66
N ALA A 80 21.21 7.93 39.12
CA ALA A 80 20.85 8.23 37.73
C ALA A 80 20.53 9.71 37.53
N ASN A 81 20.95 10.29 36.41
CA ASN A 81 20.68 11.69 36.08
C ASN A 81 19.34 11.81 35.32
N ILE A 82 18.23 11.64 36.03
CA ILE A 82 16.87 11.80 35.52
C ILE A 82 16.27 13.04 36.18
N ASP A 83 15.66 13.94 35.40
CA ASP A 83 15.10 15.18 35.90
C ASP A 83 13.88 14.93 36.81
N ILE A 84 13.95 15.42 38.04
CA ILE A 84 12.89 15.27 39.04
C ILE A 84 11.63 16.06 38.63
N ASP A 85 11.76 17.15 37.90
CA ASP A 85 10.61 17.91 37.42
C ASP A 85 9.82 17.10 36.39
N GLU A 86 10.50 16.30 35.56
CA GLU A 86 9.86 15.36 34.64
C GLU A 86 9.22 14.19 35.39
N VAL A 87 9.85 13.67 36.43
CA VAL A 87 9.22 12.66 37.31
C VAL A 87 7.94 13.21 37.95
N ASN A 88 7.90 14.50 38.27
CA ASN A 88 6.75 15.15 38.89
C ASN A 88 5.57 15.36 37.94
N THR A 89 5.76 15.34 36.61
CA THR A 89 4.66 15.45 35.63
C THR A 89 3.89 14.13 35.46
N LEU A 90 4.49 13.00 35.81
CA LEU A 90 3.87 11.67 35.71
C LEU A 90 2.59 11.56 36.58
N THR A 91 1.82 10.50 36.39
CA THR A 91 0.66 10.16 37.23
C THR A 91 0.96 8.98 38.17
N ASN A 92 0.17 8.83 39.23
CA ASN A 92 0.32 7.72 40.20
C ASN A 92 -0.68 6.58 39.90
N ASP A 93 -0.56 6.03 38.69
CA ASP A 93 -1.40 4.98 38.13
C ASP A 93 -0.62 4.17 37.07
N ALA A 94 -1.31 3.32 36.30
CA ALA A 94 -0.71 2.49 35.27
C ALA A 94 -0.10 3.30 34.10
N LYS A 95 -0.74 4.41 33.70
CA LYS A 95 -0.22 5.33 32.67
C LYS A 95 1.12 5.91 33.12
N GLY A 96 1.15 6.53 34.29
CA GLY A 96 2.38 7.13 34.81
C GLY A 96 3.48 6.10 35.05
N TRP A 97 3.13 4.86 35.39
CA TRP A 97 4.09 3.77 35.51
C TRP A 97 4.74 3.41 34.17
N ALA A 98 3.95 3.34 33.10
CA ALA A 98 4.47 3.05 31.77
C ALA A 98 5.27 4.24 31.20
N GLN A 99 4.79 5.47 31.40
CA GLN A 99 5.52 6.69 31.04
C GLN A 99 6.85 6.82 31.81
N ALA A 100 6.91 6.39 33.07
CA ALA A 100 8.15 6.34 33.84
C ALA A 100 9.20 5.42 33.20
N TYR A 101 8.79 4.29 32.62
CA TYR A 101 9.71 3.38 31.93
C TYR A 101 10.29 4.01 30.68
N ASN A 102 9.44 4.64 29.87
CA ASN A 102 9.82 5.43 28.71
C ASN A 102 10.85 6.52 29.08
N LEU A 103 10.52 7.36 30.08
CA LEU A 103 11.40 8.41 30.59
C LEU A 103 12.76 7.85 31.03
N VAL A 104 12.77 6.78 31.83
CA VAL A 104 14.01 6.16 32.33
C VAL A 104 14.87 5.66 31.17
N ILE A 105 14.30 4.93 30.21
CA ILE A 105 15.07 4.35 29.11
C ILE A 105 15.61 5.44 28.19
N SER A 106 14.77 6.37 27.75
CA SER A 106 15.19 7.46 26.86
C SER A 106 16.27 8.34 27.47
N THR A 107 16.24 8.55 28.80
CA THR A 107 17.23 9.37 29.50
C THR A 107 18.53 8.62 29.78
N VAL A 108 18.44 7.38 30.26
CA VAL A 108 19.61 6.60 30.70
C VAL A 108 20.31 5.90 29.54
N ALA A 109 19.58 5.56 28.47
CA ALA A 109 20.07 4.84 27.31
C ALA A 109 19.59 5.48 25.99
N PRO A 110 19.93 6.75 25.70
CA PRO A 110 19.40 7.49 24.53
C PRO A 110 19.81 6.93 23.16
N GLN A 111 20.74 5.98 23.12
CA GLN A 111 21.17 5.30 21.90
C GLN A 111 20.52 3.92 21.71
N ALA A 112 19.80 3.44 22.72
CA ALA A 112 19.03 2.21 22.64
C ALA A 112 17.64 2.52 22.08
N THR A 113 17.15 1.68 21.18
CA THR A 113 15.73 1.68 20.82
C THR A 113 14.95 0.79 21.78
N PHE A 114 13.66 1.05 21.99
CA PHE A 114 12.88 0.20 22.88
C PHE A 114 11.40 0.06 22.48
N GLY A 115 10.79 -1.01 22.98
CA GLY A 115 9.39 -1.32 22.68
C GLY A 115 8.68 -2.12 23.76
N TRP A 116 7.36 -1.96 23.81
CA TRP A 116 6.49 -2.62 24.79
C TRP A 116 5.87 -3.89 24.24
N THR A 117 5.80 -4.93 25.08
CA THR A 117 5.07 -6.15 24.74
C THR A 117 3.57 -6.00 24.91
N VAL A 118 2.83 -6.42 23.88
CA VAL A 118 1.39 -6.71 23.90
C VAL A 118 1.18 -8.14 23.38
N SER A 119 0.26 -8.88 23.99
CA SER A 119 0.02 -10.28 23.63
C SER A 119 -0.98 -10.41 22.48
N ILE A 120 -0.70 -11.29 21.51
CA ILE A 120 -1.71 -11.80 20.58
C ILE A 120 -2.61 -12.75 21.38
N GLY A 121 -3.80 -12.24 21.74
CA GLY A 121 -4.75 -12.94 22.59
C GLY A 121 -5.64 -13.96 21.88
N ASP A 122 -6.59 -14.51 22.64
CA ASP A 122 -7.47 -15.58 22.18
C ASP A 122 -8.41 -15.19 21.02
N PHE A 123 -8.59 -13.88 20.77
CA PHE A 123 -9.36 -13.38 19.64
C PHE A 123 -8.85 -13.97 18.31
N ALA A 124 -7.55 -14.24 18.18
CA ALA A 124 -6.95 -14.77 16.96
C ALA A 124 -7.51 -16.14 16.56
N TYR A 125 -8.06 -16.92 17.51
CA TYR A 125 -8.69 -18.23 17.26
C TYR A 125 -10.16 -18.13 16.84
N ASN A 126 -10.78 -16.96 16.97
CA ASN A 126 -12.16 -16.75 16.59
C ASN A 126 -12.30 -16.58 15.08
N LYS A 127 -13.52 -16.82 14.59
CA LYS A 127 -13.88 -16.46 13.22
C LYS A 127 -14.16 -14.97 13.15
N HIS A 128 -13.60 -14.32 12.14
CA HIS A 128 -13.82 -12.93 11.84
C HIS A 128 -14.31 -12.79 10.40
N SER A 129 -15.33 -11.97 10.19
CA SER A 129 -15.86 -11.66 8.86
C SER A 129 -14.81 -10.93 8.00
N GLY A 130 -14.08 -10.01 8.63
CA GLY A 130 -13.03 -9.21 8.02
C GLY A 130 -12.41 -8.24 9.03
N ARG A 131 -11.80 -7.16 8.53
CA ARG A 131 -10.96 -6.23 9.30
C ARG A 131 -11.71 -5.60 10.48
N GLN A 132 -12.94 -5.13 10.27
CA GLN A 132 -13.72 -4.49 11.34
C GLN A 132 -14.05 -5.46 12.49
N SER A 133 -14.32 -6.72 12.19
CA SER A 133 -14.61 -7.73 13.22
C SER A 133 -13.38 -7.99 14.12
N VAL A 134 -12.17 -7.94 13.55
CA VAL A 134 -10.92 -7.99 14.33
C VAL A 134 -10.76 -6.72 15.18
N TRP A 135 -11.07 -5.55 14.61
CA TRP A 135 -10.99 -4.27 15.31
C TRP A 135 -11.87 -4.24 16.56
N ASP A 136 -13.15 -4.58 16.40
CA ASP A 136 -14.15 -4.57 17.47
C ASP A 136 -13.84 -5.61 18.56
N SER A 137 -13.21 -6.73 18.17
CA SER A 137 -12.89 -7.82 19.10
C SER A 137 -11.60 -7.59 19.89
N ALA A 138 -10.62 -6.87 19.33
CA ALA A 138 -9.29 -6.75 19.92
C ALA A 138 -8.58 -5.42 19.66
N SER A 139 -8.46 -4.98 18.41
CA SER A 139 -7.56 -3.86 18.06
C SER A 139 -7.95 -2.56 18.74
N GLN A 140 -9.25 -2.25 18.84
CA GLN A 140 -9.73 -1.03 19.46
C GLN A 140 -9.22 -0.91 20.90
N TYR A 141 -9.30 -1.97 21.69
CA TYR A 141 -8.90 -1.95 23.10
C TYR A 141 -7.40 -1.66 23.27
N SER A 142 -6.56 -2.32 22.48
CA SER A 142 -5.11 -2.11 22.54
C SER A 142 -4.72 -0.73 21.99
N ALA A 143 -5.32 -0.30 20.88
CA ALA A 143 -5.09 1.01 20.30
C ALA A 143 -5.48 2.15 21.27
N ASP A 144 -6.67 2.05 21.86
CA ASP A 144 -7.18 2.99 22.86
C ASP A 144 -6.28 3.06 24.09
N MET A 145 -5.84 1.91 24.62
CA MET A 145 -4.96 1.85 25.79
C MET A 145 -3.59 2.46 25.49
N LEU A 146 -2.98 2.13 24.36
CA LEU A 146 -1.67 2.66 23.97
C LEU A 146 -1.71 4.18 23.74
N ASN A 147 -2.80 4.68 23.16
CA ASN A 147 -3.02 6.11 22.96
C ASN A 147 -3.29 6.83 24.28
N ASP A 148 -4.11 6.27 25.17
CA ASP A 148 -4.38 6.84 26.50
C ASP A 148 -3.10 6.95 27.34
N PHE A 149 -2.23 5.94 27.25
CA PHE A 149 -0.95 5.92 27.97
C PHE A 149 0.12 6.81 27.32
N GLU A 150 -0.11 7.32 26.10
CA GLU A 150 0.81 8.19 25.36
C GLU A 150 2.22 7.57 25.17
N LEU A 151 2.32 6.24 25.09
CA LEU A 151 3.63 5.55 25.00
C LEU A 151 4.33 5.74 23.66
N TYR A 152 3.55 6.09 22.64
CA TYR A 152 3.98 6.24 21.24
C TYR A 152 3.61 7.62 20.67
N ASP A 153 3.33 8.59 21.53
CA ASP A 153 2.99 9.96 21.11
C ASP A 153 4.16 10.56 20.33
N LEU A 154 3.90 10.97 19.08
CA LEU A 154 4.91 11.50 18.16
C LEU A 154 5.50 12.83 18.63
N GLU A 155 4.78 13.57 19.48
CA GLU A 155 5.24 14.83 20.05
C GLU A 155 6.09 14.63 21.33
N SER A 156 6.12 13.40 21.87
CA SER A 156 6.90 13.07 23.06
C SER A 156 8.35 12.71 22.73
N SER A 157 9.30 13.37 23.38
CA SER A 157 10.73 13.02 23.32
C SER A 157 11.05 11.68 23.99
N TYR A 158 10.09 11.09 24.72
CA TYR A 158 10.24 9.84 25.46
C TYR A 158 9.42 8.69 24.86
N LYS A 159 8.90 8.84 23.64
CA LYS A 159 8.12 7.77 23.00
C LYS A 159 8.96 6.50 22.82
N ALA A 160 8.30 5.35 22.86
CA ALA A 160 8.90 4.09 22.43
C ALA A 160 9.07 4.07 20.90
N ASP A 161 10.01 3.27 20.42
CA ASP A 161 10.42 3.23 19.01
C ASP A 161 9.66 2.18 18.21
N PHE A 162 9.26 1.09 18.86
CA PHE A 162 8.52 0.00 18.22
C PHE A 162 7.53 -0.66 19.18
N LEU A 163 6.51 -1.31 18.61
CA LEU A 163 5.60 -2.22 19.31
C LEU A 163 6.12 -3.64 19.25
N VAL A 164 5.93 -4.42 20.32
CA VAL A 164 6.33 -5.82 20.36
C VAL A 164 5.11 -6.70 20.55
N TYR A 165 4.82 -7.57 19.60
CA TYR A 165 3.77 -8.57 19.77
C TYR A 165 4.35 -9.94 20.13
N THR A 166 3.74 -10.57 21.13
CA THR A 166 4.13 -11.90 21.60
C THR A 166 3.00 -12.91 21.39
N LYS A 167 3.34 -14.18 21.24
CA LYS A 167 2.37 -15.27 21.12
C LYS A 167 2.72 -16.38 22.11
N SER A 168 1.79 -16.74 22.99
CA SER A 168 2.06 -17.75 24.02
C SER A 168 2.23 -19.15 23.43
N SER A 169 3.27 -19.87 23.86
CA SER A 169 3.47 -21.30 23.55
C SER A 169 2.44 -22.20 24.25
N GLU A 170 1.79 -21.73 25.31
CA GLU A 170 0.76 -22.46 26.06
C GLU A 170 -0.56 -22.57 25.29
N THR A 171 -0.74 -21.75 24.25
CA THR A 171 -1.91 -21.78 23.36
C THR A 171 -1.59 -22.58 22.09
N PRO A 172 -2.58 -23.23 21.45
CA PRO A 172 -2.37 -24.02 20.23
C PRO A 172 -1.67 -23.23 19.11
N ALA A 173 -1.03 -23.91 18.16
CA ALA A 173 -0.49 -23.25 16.97
C ALA A 173 -1.61 -22.53 16.21
N LEU A 174 -1.34 -21.32 15.71
CA LEU A 174 -2.27 -20.61 14.83
C LEU A 174 -2.17 -21.19 13.41
N ASP A 175 -3.32 -21.44 12.78
CA ASP A 175 -3.37 -21.75 11.35
C ASP A 175 -3.23 -20.49 10.46
N GLY A 176 -3.36 -20.64 9.15
CA GLY A 176 -3.19 -19.53 8.21
C GLY A 176 -4.26 -18.43 8.32
N GLU A 177 -5.50 -18.79 8.68
CA GLU A 177 -6.60 -17.84 8.89
C GLU A 177 -6.41 -17.12 10.23
N GLN A 178 -6.03 -17.85 11.26
CA GLN A 178 -5.78 -17.28 12.58
C GLN A 178 -4.56 -16.35 12.59
N TRP A 179 -3.50 -16.69 11.84
CA TRP A 179 -2.39 -15.77 11.61
C TRP A 179 -2.78 -14.55 10.78
N HIS A 180 -3.74 -14.68 9.85
CA HIS A 180 -4.28 -13.53 9.14
C HIS A 180 -4.96 -12.56 10.12
N ASN A 181 -5.81 -13.07 11.03
CA ASN A 181 -6.46 -12.27 12.06
C ASN A 181 -5.43 -11.62 13.01
N ALA A 182 -4.41 -12.38 13.42
CA ALA A 182 -3.35 -11.87 14.27
C ALA A 182 -2.54 -10.75 13.60
N LEU A 183 -2.16 -10.92 12.32
CA LEU A 183 -1.43 -9.90 11.58
C LEU A 183 -2.31 -8.69 11.22
N GLU A 184 -3.61 -8.87 11.01
CA GLU A 184 -4.55 -7.76 10.85
C GLU A 184 -4.65 -6.94 12.14
N TYR A 185 -4.76 -7.58 13.31
CA TYR A 185 -4.70 -6.90 14.61
C TYR A 185 -3.39 -6.12 14.78
N VAL A 186 -2.25 -6.75 14.49
CA VAL A 186 -0.93 -6.11 14.51
C VAL A 186 -0.92 -4.86 13.63
N LYS A 187 -1.40 -4.99 12.39
CA LYS A 187 -1.47 -3.90 11.42
C LYS A 187 -2.37 -2.76 11.89
N GLN A 188 -3.58 -3.06 12.32
CA GLN A 188 -4.57 -2.08 12.76
C GLN A 188 -4.06 -1.23 13.93
N VAL A 189 -3.49 -1.87 14.95
CA VAL A 189 -2.96 -1.15 16.11
C VAL A 189 -1.73 -0.33 15.72
N SER A 190 -0.81 -0.90 14.92
CA SER A 190 0.42 -0.20 14.49
C SER A 190 0.15 0.96 13.55
N ASP A 191 -0.82 0.86 12.64
CA ASP A 191 -1.27 1.96 11.79
C ASP A 191 -1.90 3.08 12.64
N TYR A 192 -2.68 2.72 13.67
CA TYR A 192 -3.32 3.67 14.58
C TYR A 192 -2.30 4.48 15.38
N VAL A 193 -1.31 3.82 16.00
CA VAL A 193 -0.24 4.49 16.78
C VAL A 193 0.99 4.88 15.93
N LYS A 194 0.93 4.68 14.61
CA LYS A 194 1.99 5.02 13.63
C LYS A 194 3.39 4.51 13.99
N THR A 195 3.48 3.26 14.44
CA THR A 195 4.72 2.70 15.01
C THR A 195 5.03 1.33 14.40
N PRO A 196 6.30 1.06 13.99
CA PRO A 196 6.69 -0.23 13.43
C PRO A 196 6.66 -1.35 14.49
N VAL A 197 6.59 -2.61 14.02
CA VAL A 197 6.36 -3.77 14.88
C VAL A 197 7.50 -4.79 14.84
N MET A 198 7.85 -5.32 16.00
CA MET A 198 8.58 -6.58 16.14
C MET A 198 7.63 -7.68 16.63
N LEU A 199 7.70 -8.87 16.05
CA LEU A 199 7.16 -10.08 16.67
C LEU A 199 8.27 -10.71 17.52
N ALA A 200 8.04 -10.93 18.81
CA ALA A 200 9.06 -11.48 19.71
C ALA A 200 8.52 -12.62 20.56
N ASP A 201 9.45 -13.49 20.97
CA ASP A 201 9.15 -14.73 21.71
C ASP A 201 8.10 -15.58 20.98
N ILE A 202 8.18 -15.59 19.65
CA ILE A 202 7.27 -16.37 18.80
C ILE A 202 7.66 -17.85 18.89
N PRO A 203 6.75 -18.76 19.29
CA PRO A 203 7.10 -20.16 19.51
C PRO A 203 7.58 -20.84 18.23
N THR A 204 8.86 -21.23 18.19
CA THR A 204 9.50 -21.81 17.00
C THR A 204 8.72 -23.01 16.48
N ALA A 205 8.35 -23.92 17.39
CA ALA A 205 7.64 -25.15 17.06
C ALA A 205 6.23 -24.92 16.47
N GLN A 206 5.65 -23.73 16.63
CA GLN A 206 4.29 -23.43 16.21
C GLN A 206 4.23 -22.50 14.99
N ALA A 207 5.24 -21.65 14.80
CA ALA A 207 5.17 -20.54 13.86
C ALA A 207 6.30 -20.48 12.83
N ALA A 208 7.42 -21.18 13.05
CA ALA A 208 8.56 -21.11 12.12
C ALA A 208 8.17 -21.57 10.71
N GLN A 209 7.36 -22.63 10.58
CA GLN A 209 6.88 -23.09 9.29
C GLN A 209 5.91 -22.10 8.62
N TYR A 210 5.11 -21.33 9.38
CA TYR A 210 4.22 -20.32 8.81
C TYR A 210 5.04 -19.18 8.18
N PHE A 211 5.96 -18.58 8.93
CA PHE A 211 6.73 -17.44 8.43
C PHE A 211 7.78 -17.85 7.39
N MET A 212 8.49 -18.96 7.63
CA MET A 212 9.60 -19.40 6.78
C MET A 212 9.19 -20.42 5.71
N GLY A 213 7.93 -20.88 5.69
CA GLY A 213 7.41 -21.86 4.74
C GLY A 213 7.96 -23.29 4.94
N LYS A 214 7.37 -24.27 4.25
CA LYS A 214 8.09 -25.51 3.90
C LYS A 214 8.91 -25.33 2.63
N THR A 215 8.40 -24.50 1.72
CA THR A 215 9.05 -24.06 0.49
C THR A 215 9.21 -22.55 0.51
N THR A 216 10.03 -22.02 -0.39
CA THR A 216 10.24 -20.58 -0.59
C THR A 216 8.96 -19.85 -1.01
N ALA A 217 8.09 -20.48 -1.80
CA ALA A 217 6.78 -19.94 -2.20
C ALA A 217 5.79 -19.78 -1.03
N GLU A 218 5.90 -20.60 0.01
CA GLU A 218 4.97 -20.61 1.14
C GLU A 218 5.27 -19.56 2.22
N ARG A 219 6.43 -18.90 2.14
CA ARG A 219 6.91 -17.92 3.12
C ARG A 219 5.92 -16.77 3.32
N GLN A 220 5.66 -16.42 4.58
CA GLN A 220 4.74 -15.34 4.95
C GLN A 220 5.45 -14.06 5.42
N LEU A 221 6.76 -13.94 5.18
CA LEU A 221 7.55 -12.75 5.55
C LEU A 221 7.02 -11.47 4.88
N ARG A 222 6.61 -11.54 3.61
CA ARG A 222 6.00 -10.41 2.90
C ARG A 222 4.70 -9.95 3.57
N LYS A 223 3.84 -10.91 3.97
CA LYS A 223 2.58 -10.63 4.67
C LYS A 223 2.82 -10.02 6.06
N ALA A 224 3.83 -10.50 6.78
CA ALA A 224 4.28 -9.87 8.03
C ALA A 224 4.76 -8.43 7.77
N ALA A 225 5.57 -8.21 6.74
CA ALA A 225 6.09 -6.89 6.40
C ALA A 225 4.99 -5.90 5.97
N PHE A 226 3.95 -6.38 5.29
CA PHE A 226 2.75 -5.58 4.99
C PHE A 226 2.00 -5.14 6.27
N SER A 227 2.16 -5.91 7.35
CA SER A 227 1.58 -5.65 8.67
C SER A 227 2.55 -4.87 9.58
N ASN A 228 3.43 -4.05 8.99
CA ASN A 228 4.45 -3.24 9.66
C ASN A 228 5.50 -4.02 10.48
N VAL A 229 5.60 -5.35 10.29
CA VAL A 229 6.57 -6.18 11.04
C VAL A 229 7.95 -6.09 10.42
N PHE A 230 8.89 -5.40 11.08
CA PHE A 230 10.27 -5.27 10.61
C PHE A 230 11.18 -6.43 11.09
N ALA A 231 10.79 -7.15 12.15
CA ALA A 231 11.57 -8.25 12.69
C ALA A 231 10.70 -9.34 13.34
N ILE A 232 11.15 -10.60 13.22
CA ILE A 232 10.55 -11.76 13.89
C ILE A 232 11.63 -12.46 14.70
N LYS A 233 11.46 -12.48 16.02
CA LYS A 233 12.32 -13.17 16.97
C LYS A 233 11.62 -14.39 17.54
N PHE A 234 12.06 -15.55 17.10
CA PHE A 234 11.61 -16.83 17.62
C PHE A 234 12.15 -17.09 19.04
N ASP A 235 11.42 -17.88 19.85
CA ASP A 235 11.74 -18.15 21.24
C ASP A 235 12.93 -19.12 21.42
N GLN A 236 13.11 -20.03 20.45
CA GLN A 236 14.16 -21.05 20.45
C GLN A 236 14.84 -21.14 19.09
N ASN A 237 16.14 -21.41 19.08
CA ASN A 237 16.82 -21.78 17.84
C ASN A 237 16.67 -23.29 17.58
N SER A 238 16.53 -23.67 16.32
CA SER A 238 16.62 -25.06 15.86
C SER A 238 17.47 -25.15 14.60
N SER A 239 18.01 -26.33 14.29
CA SER A 239 18.76 -26.54 13.04
C SER A 239 17.88 -26.26 11.81
N GLU A 240 16.61 -26.67 11.84
CA GLU A 240 15.66 -26.39 10.76
C GLU A 240 15.42 -24.87 10.58
N LEU A 241 15.18 -24.14 11.67
CA LEU A 241 14.99 -22.69 11.61
C LEU A 241 16.26 -22.00 11.09
N THR A 242 17.44 -22.41 11.57
CA THR A 242 18.72 -21.88 11.10
C THR A 242 18.88 -22.09 9.60
N SER A 243 18.66 -23.31 9.10
CA SER A 243 18.75 -23.61 7.67
C SER A 243 17.75 -22.81 6.83
N LYS A 244 16.52 -22.58 7.30
CA LYS A 244 15.54 -21.74 6.58
C LYS A 244 15.93 -20.26 6.56
N ILE A 245 16.54 -19.76 7.63
CA ILE A 245 17.07 -18.39 7.66
C ILE A 245 18.24 -18.25 6.69
N GLU A 246 19.15 -19.22 6.65
CA GLU A 246 20.26 -19.27 5.69
C GLU A 246 19.76 -19.35 4.24
N GLU A 247 18.74 -20.17 3.97
CA GLU A 247 18.08 -20.25 2.66
C GLU A 247 17.44 -18.91 2.26
N TYR A 248 16.81 -18.21 3.21
CA TYR A 248 16.29 -16.86 2.95
C TYR A 248 17.40 -15.85 2.68
N GLN A 249 18.52 -15.92 3.40
CA GLN A 249 19.67 -15.04 3.16
C GLN A 249 20.31 -15.26 1.79
N GLY A 250 20.23 -16.47 1.24
CA GLY A 250 20.70 -16.77 -0.12
C GLY A 250 19.83 -16.17 -1.23
N ALA A 251 18.54 -15.92 -0.97
CA ALA A 251 17.61 -15.32 -1.92
C ALA A 251 16.57 -14.46 -1.18
N GLN A 252 16.98 -13.24 -0.85
CA GLN A 252 16.16 -12.31 -0.07
C GLN A 252 15.07 -11.68 -0.92
N VAL A 253 13.91 -11.49 -0.30
CA VAL A 253 12.87 -10.62 -0.84
C VAL A 253 13.16 -9.20 -0.36
N PRO A 254 13.09 -8.17 -1.22
CA PRO A 254 13.24 -6.79 -0.80
C PRO A 254 12.01 -6.39 0.04
N LEU A 255 12.11 -6.47 1.37
CA LEU A 255 11.00 -6.17 2.29
C LEU A 255 11.00 -4.70 2.75
N TYR A 256 12.18 -4.17 3.03
CA TYR A 256 12.38 -2.82 3.53
C TYR A 256 13.68 -2.31 2.93
N TYR A 257 13.59 -1.56 1.84
CA TYR A 257 14.73 -0.85 1.33
C TYR A 257 14.28 0.57 1.04
N ALA A 258 14.85 1.51 1.80
CA ALA A 258 14.82 2.90 1.39
C ALA A 258 15.89 2.99 0.30
N GLY A 259 15.47 3.18 -0.94
CA GLY A 259 16.38 3.60 -2.01
C GLY A 259 17.30 4.69 -1.52
N ASP A 260 18.54 4.66 -1.98
CA ASP A 260 19.50 5.76 -1.87
C ASP A 260 19.06 6.96 -2.71
N GLY A 261 17.81 7.43 -2.57
CA GLY A 261 17.30 8.62 -3.25
C GLY A 261 17.63 8.69 -4.74
N SER A 262 17.77 7.55 -5.45
CA SER A 262 18.53 7.44 -6.71
C SER A 262 17.87 8.05 -7.95
N HIS A 263 17.00 9.04 -7.75
CA HIS A 263 16.53 9.95 -8.78
C HIS A 263 17.05 11.40 -8.59
N GLU A 264 17.95 11.65 -7.63
CA GLU A 264 18.65 12.94 -7.52
C GLU A 264 19.59 13.15 -8.72
N GLY A 265 19.14 13.95 -9.68
CA GLY A 265 19.90 14.28 -10.87
C GLY A 265 19.02 14.84 -12.00
N PRO A 266 19.63 15.36 -13.08
CA PRO A 266 18.88 15.78 -14.24
C PRO A 266 18.18 14.59 -14.93
N LEU A 267 17.01 14.83 -15.50
CA LEU A 267 16.22 13.81 -16.19
C LEU A 267 16.97 13.20 -17.38
N THR A 268 17.71 14.01 -18.13
CA THR A 268 18.59 13.58 -19.24
C THR A 268 19.97 14.21 -19.12
N ALA A 269 20.93 13.74 -19.92
CA ALA A 269 22.23 14.40 -20.08
C ALA A 269 22.15 15.75 -20.84
N ILE A 270 21.04 16.06 -21.53
CA ILE A 270 20.88 17.30 -22.31
C ILE A 270 20.30 18.39 -21.42
N GLU A 271 21.14 19.32 -20.96
CA GLU A 271 20.76 20.41 -20.06
C GLU A 271 19.58 21.24 -20.61
N GLU A 272 19.61 21.55 -21.91
CA GLU A 272 18.57 22.34 -22.56
C GLU A 272 17.21 21.62 -22.56
N LEU A 273 17.19 20.30 -22.77
CA LEU A 273 15.96 19.52 -22.69
C LEU A 273 15.37 19.59 -21.28
N ASN A 274 16.19 19.36 -20.25
CA ASN A 274 15.75 19.42 -18.86
C ASN A 274 15.17 20.79 -18.51
N ARG A 275 15.85 21.86 -18.94
CA ARG A 275 15.39 23.25 -18.75
C ARG A 275 14.03 23.49 -19.41
N GLN A 276 13.85 23.02 -20.64
CA GLN A 276 12.59 23.17 -21.37
C GLN A 276 11.45 22.37 -20.74
N LEU A 277 11.72 21.15 -20.24
CA LEU A 277 10.72 20.34 -19.55
C LEU A 277 10.31 20.97 -18.22
N ILE A 278 11.25 21.48 -17.42
CA ILE A 278 10.93 22.20 -16.17
C ILE A 278 10.11 23.46 -16.47
N ALA A 279 10.50 24.24 -17.48
CA ALA A 279 9.78 25.46 -17.86
C ALA A 279 8.37 25.21 -18.41
N ALA A 280 8.06 23.98 -18.84
CA ALA A 280 6.74 23.61 -19.35
C ALA A 280 5.70 23.38 -18.23
N GLU A 281 6.07 23.41 -16.95
CA GLU A 281 5.19 23.05 -15.84
C GLU A 281 3.85 23.79 -15.85
N ASP A 282 3.87 25.12 -15.95
CA ASP A 282 2.65 25.92 -15.91
C ASP A 282 1.72 25.60 -17.08
N VAL A 283 2.26 25.55 -18.30
CA VAL A 283 1.46 25.27 -19.51
C VAL A 283 0.94 23.84 -19.51
N MET A 284 1.71 22.87 -19.03
CA MET A 284 1.27 21.48 -18.95
C MET A 284 0.17 21.31 -17.90
N ASN A 285 0.35 21.86 -16.69
CA ASN A 285 -0.66 21.77 -15.63
C ASN A 285 -1.96 22.51 -15.97
N ASN A 286 -1.87 23.66 -16.65
CA ASN A 286 -3.02 24.53 -16.90
C ASN A 286 -3.64 24.42 -18.31
N GLN A 287 -3.01 23.67 -19.22
CA GLN A 287 -3.55 23.50 -20.58
C GLN A 287 -3.60 22.05 -21.04
N ALA A 288 -2.62 21.20 -20.69
CA ALA A 288 -2.65 19.78 -21.05
C ALA A 288 -3.44 18.96 -20.04
N PHE A 289 -3.12 19.08 -18.75
CA PHE A 289 -3.65 18.22 -17.69
C PHE A 289 -4.97 18.75 -17.16
N LEU A 290 -5.97 18.76 -18.05
CA LEU A 290 -7.31 19.25 -17.76
C LEU A 290 -8.30 18.09 -17.66
N PHE A 291 -9.32 18.28 -16.82
CA PHE A 291 -10.45 17.38 -16.73
C PHE A 291 -11.77 18.11 -16.95
N GLU A 292 -12.77 17.38 -17.43
CA GLU A 292 -14.10 17.92 -17.66
C GLU A 292 -14.92 17.87 -16.36
N THR A 293 -15.35 19.03 -15.91
CA THR A 293 -16.27 19.17 -14.77
C THR A 293 -17.70 18.82 -15.18
N PRO A 294 -18.61 18.58 -14.22
CA PRO A 294 -20.02 18.32 -14.52
C PRO A 294 -20.76 19.47 -15.22
N GLN A 295 -20.17 20.67 -15.23
CA GLN A 295 -20.65 21.84 -15.94
C GLN A 295 -20.02 22.00 -17.33
N SER A 296 -19.35 20.95 -17.84
CA SER A 296 -18.60 20.94 -19.10
C SER A 296 -17.53 22.04 -19.20
N GLN A 297 -16.96 22.43 -18.05
CA GLN A 297 -15.78 23.28 -17.98
C GLN A 297 -14.53 22.40 -17.89
N TRP A 298 -13.47 22.79 -18.60
CA TRP A 298 -12.16 22.16 -18.50
C TRP A 298 -11.29 22.91 -17.50
N ILE A 299 -10.89 22.25 -16.40
CA ILE A 299 -10.07 22.84 -15.34
C ILE A 299 -8.87 21.95 -15.01
N PRO A 300 -7.80 22.50 -14.39
CA PRO A 300 -6.60 21.72 -14.04
C PRO A 300 -6.90 20.50 -13.17
N SER A 301 -6.30 19.36 -13.50
CA SER A 301 -6.38 18.13 -12.72
C SER A 301 -5.84 18.34 -11.31
N THR A 302 -6.52 17.77 -10.32
CA THR A 302 -6.04 17.72 -8.93
C THR A 302 -5.24 16.46 -8.64
N VAL A 303 -5.35 15.44 -9.50
CA VAL A 303 -4.70 14.13 -9.36
C VAL A 303 -3.36 14.07 -10.09
N TYR A 304 -3.29 14.65 -11.30
CA TYR A 304 -2.15 14.54 -12.20
C TYR A 304 -1.43 15.87 -12.32
N LYS A 305 -0.14 15.88 -11.96
CA LYS A 305 0.73 17.06 -11.98
C LYS A 305 1.98 16.78 -12.83
N TRP A 306 2.47 17.83 -13.49
CA TRP A 306 3.66 17.78 -14.34
C TRP A 306 4.91 17.39 -13.57
N GLN A 307 5.10 17.91 -12.36
CA GLN A 307 6.26 17.55 -11.53
C GLN A 307 6.27 16.04 -11.21
N ASP A 308 5.15 15.50 -10.73
CA ASP A 308 5.00 14.06 -10.47
C ASP A 308 5.29 13.21 -11.73
N PHE A 309 4.92 13.70 -12.92
CA PHE A 309 5.24 13.05 -14.19
C PHE A 309 6.74 13.08 -14.48
N LEU A 310 7.41 14.22 -14.31
CA LEU A 310 8.85 14.34 -14.54
C LEU A 310 9.65 13.47 -13.58
N ASP A 311 9.23 13.36 -12.31
CA ASP A 311 9.86 12.47 -11.33
C ASP A 311 9.75 11.01 -11.77
N GLY A 312 8.56 10.57 -12.19
CA GLY A 312 8.33 9.23 -12.71
C GLY A 312 9.07 8.97 -14.03
N LEU A 313 9.12 9.95 -14.93
CA LEU A 313 9.85 9.85 -16.20
C LEU A 313 11.36 9.76 -15.96
N SER A 314 11.90 10.54 -15.02
CA SER A 314 13.31 10.48 -14.61
C SER A 314 13.64 9.09 -14.08
N ALA A 315 12.80 8.52 -13.21
CA ALA A 315 12.97 7.17 -12.70
C ALA A 315 13.03 6.13 -13.82
N MET A 316 12.09 6.20 -14.76
CA MET A 316 11.95 5.23 -15.84
C MET A 316 13.00 5.40 -16.95
N HIS A 317 13.54 6.61 -17.14
CA HIS A 317 14.64 6.86 -18.07
C HIS A 317 15.99 6.47 -17.49
N ASN A 318 16.30 6.93 -16.28
CA ASN A 318 17.63 6.79 -15.68
C ASN A 318 17.86 5.38 -15.11
N ILE A 319 16.83 4.78 -14.50
CA ILE A 319 16.91 3.46 -13.87
C ILE A 319 16.22 2.42 -14.76
N GLY A 320 14.96 2.67 -15.11
CA GLY A 320 14.15 1.72 -15.86
C GLY A 320 13.67 0.53 -15.02
N VAL A 321 13.17 -0.49 -15.71
CA VAL A 321 12.47 -1.64 -15.12
C VAL A 321 12.60 -2.86 -16.03
N ALA A 322 12.89 -4.03 -15.47
CA ALA A 322 13.11 -5.26 -16.26
C ALA A 322 14.11 -5.06 -17.43
N GLY A 323 15.18 -4.28 -17.20
CA GLY A 323 16.16 -3.90 -18.21
C GLY A 323 15.70 -2.87 -19.26
N ASN A 324 14.41 -2.52 -19.29
CA ASN A 324 13.84 -1.54 -20.20
C ASN A 324 13.86 -0.14 -19.59
N LYS A 325 14.23 0.86 -20.40
CA LYS A 325 14.24 2.28 -20.01
C LYS A 325 13.34 3.07 -20.94
N PHE A 326 12.74 4.13 -20.42
CA PHE A 326 11.97 5.04 -21.25
C PHE A 326 12.94 5.76 -22.20
N TRP A 327 12.83 5.47 -23.49
CA TRP A 327 13.75 6.01 -24.49
C TRP A 327 13.47 7.48 -24.78
N LEU A 328 14.47 8.33 -24.54
CA LEU A 328 14.44 9.78 -24.83
C LEU A 328 15.60 10.24 -25.74
N ILE A 329 16.71 9.50 -25.76
CA ILE A 329 17.97 9.90 -26.40
C ILE A 329 18.43 8.82 -27.37
N ASP A 330 18.74 9.23 -28.60
CA ASP A 330 19.55 8.49 -29.56
C ASP A 330 21.01 8.97 -29.45
N GLU A 331 21.92 8.06 -29.12
CA GLU A 331 23.35 8.37 -29.03
C GLU A 331 23.96 8.81 -30.38
N ASN A 332 23.28 8.53 -31.50
CA ASN A 332 23.75 8.87 -32.84
C ASN A 332 23.16 10.17 -33.39
N ALA A 333 22.26 10.83 -32.66
CA ALA A 333 21.64 12.09 -33.08
C ALA A 333 22.27 13.28 -32.36
N ASP A 334 22.22 14.46 -32.98
CA ASP A 334 22.59 15.72 -32.32
C ASP A 334 21.58 16.12 -31.23
N GLU A 335 21.99 17.07 -30.38
CA GLU A 335 21.15 17.54 -29.27
C GLU A 335 19.80 18.12 -29.73
N GLU A 336 19.77 18.85 -30.84
CA GLU A 336 18.54 19.47 -31.34
C GLU A 336 17.52 18.40 -31.77
N THR A 337 17.99 17.36 -32.44
CA THR A 337 17.20 16.21 -32.88
C THR A 337 16.75 15.39 -31.68
N ASN A 338 17.63 15.12 -30.72
CA ASN A 338 17.29 14.41 -29.49
C ASN A 338 16.23 15.15 -28.65
N ILE A 339 16.28 16.48 -28.57
CA ILE A 339 15.22 17.27 -27.93
C ILE A 339 13.86 17.01 -28.59
N LYS A 340 13.81 16.91 -29.93
CA LYS A 340 12.56 16.60 -30.66
C LYS A 340 12.10 15.16 -30.41
N TYR A 341 13.00 14.19 -30.48
CA TYR A 341 12.68 12.78 -30.18
C TYR A 341 12.10 12.61 -28.78
N ALA A 342 12.75 13.19 -27.76
CA ALA A 342 12.30 13.13 -26.38
C ALA A 342 10.89 13.72 -26.20
N LYS A 343 10.64 14.92 -26.74
CA LYS A 343 9.33 15.57 -26.65
C LYS A 343 8.23 14.82 -27.38
N VAL A 344 8.54 14.18 -28.51
CA VAL A 344 7.59 13.33 -29.25
C VAL A 344 7.28 12.05 -28.49
N ALA A 345 8.28 11.41 -27.88
CA ALA A 345 8.07 10.25 -27.01
C ALA A 345 7.17 10.60 -25.81
N ILE A 346 7.44 11.73 -25.15
CA ILE A 346 6.64 12.26 -24.04
C ILE A 346 5.21 12.56 -24.50
N ALA A 347 5.05 13.26 -25.62
CA ALA A 347 3.73 13.61 -26.15
C ALA A 347 2.90 12.37 -26.50
N ALA A 348 3.51 11.33 -27.08
CA ALA A 348 2.82 10.11 -27.44
C ALA A 348 2.25 9.41 -26.19
N PHE A 349 3.03 9.29 -25.12
CA PHE A 349 2.58 8.73 -23.84
C PHE A 349 1.47 9.58 -23.19
N LEU A 350 1.66 10.90 -23.16
CA LEU A 350 0.71 11.82 -22.52
C LEU A 350 -0.61 11.91 -23.29
N ALA A 351 -0.60 11.76 -24.61
CA ALA A 351 -1.82 11.74 -25.41
C ALA A 351 -2.77 10.61 -25.00
N GLN A 352 -2.21 9.43 -24.70
CA GLN A 352 -2.98 8.29 -24.20
C GLN A 352 -3.46 8.55 -22.78
N SER A 353 -2.55 9.00 -21.91
CA SER A 353 -2.83 9.36 -20.52
C SER A 353 -3.99 10.36 -20.38
N MET A 354 -3.99 11.39 -21.24
CA MET A 354 -5.03 12.40 -21.30
C MET A 354 -6.41 11.82 -21.62
N GLN A 355 -6.45 10.83 -22.51
CA GLN A 355 -7.67 10.16 -22.90
C GLN A 355 -8.14 9.12 -21.88
N GLU A 356 -7.24 8.35 -21.27
CA GLU A 356 -7.60 7.27 -20.34
C GLU A 356 -8.08 7.79 -18.98
N THR A 357 -7.37 8.77 -18.39
CA THR A 357 -7.54 9.07 -16.96
C THR A 357 -7.58 10.54 -16.60
N ILE A 358 -6.71 11.37 -17.20
CA ILE A 358 -6.59 12.78 -16.80
C ILE A 358 -7.88 13.53 -17.07
N ARG A 359 -8.55 13.28 -18.21
CA ARG A 359 -9.83 13.92 -18.55
C ARG A 359 -10.95 13.67 -17.54
N TYR A 360 -10.84 12.61 -16.73
CA TYR A 360 -11.81 12.24 -15.70
C TYR A 360 -11.36 12.62 -14.28
N ASN A 361 -10.14 13.16 -14.13
CA ASN A 361 -9.51 13.41 -12.84
C ASN A 361 -9.51 12.19 -11.91
N ALA A 362 -9.36 11.00 -12.49
CA ALA A 362 -9.49 9.72 -11.79
C ALA A 362 -8.24 8.86 -12.01
N CYS A 363 -7.63 8.43 -10.91
CA CYS A 363 -6.55 7.45 -10.90
C CYS A 363 -7.08 6.01 -10.88
N ASP A 364 -8.20 5.77 -10.21
CA ASP A 364 -8.89 4.48 -10.19
C ASP A 364 -9.93 4.42 -11.32
N GLU A 365 -10.14 3.21 -11.83
CA GLU A 365 -11.13 2.91 -12.84
C GLU A 365 -12.55 3.27 -12.40
N ASN A 366 -13.27 3.95 -13.27
CA ASN A 366 -14.69 4.24 -13.07
C ASN A 366 -15.55 3.02 -13.41
N ASN A 367 -16.70 2.90 -12.75
CA ASN A 367 -17.69 1.92 -13.15
C ASN A 367 -18.41 2.40 -14.43
N TRP A 368 -18.08 1.78 -15.55
CA TRP A 368 -18.66 1.99 -16.87
C TRP A 368 -19.68 0.91 -17.26
N SER A 369 -19.90 -0.06 -16.37
CA SER A 369 -20.71 -1.24 -16.66
C SER A 369 -22.20 -0.86 -16.72
N GLU A 370 -22.80 -1.04 -17.90
CA GLU A 370 -24.21 -0.73 -18.15
C GLU A 370 -24.89 -1.87 -18.90
N SER A 371 -26.20 -2.03 -18.73
CA SER A 371 -26.97 -3.09 -19.38
C SER A 371 -26.94 -3.00 -20.91
N ARG A 372 -26.81 -1.79 -21.46
CA ARG A 372 -26.63 -1.59 -22.92
C ARG A 372 -25.34 -2.20 -23.47
N TRP A 373 -24.35 -2.46 -22.61
CA TRP A 373 -23.07 -3.09 -22.95
C TRP A 373 -22.94 -4.52 -22.42
N GLY A 374 -24.04 -5.12 -21.96
CA GLY A 374 -24.11 -6.53 -21.55
C GLY A 374 -23.96 -6.80 -20.06
N ALA A 375 -23.91 -5.77 -19.21
CA ALA A 375 -23.95 -5.96 -17.75
C ALA A 375 -25.36 -6.39 -17.26
N PRO A 376 -25.48 -7.14 -16.15
CA PRO A 376 -26.78 -7.62 -15.64
C PRO A 376 -27.72 -6.47 -15.19
N THR A 377 -27.15 -5.31 -14.87
CA THR A 377 -27.84 -4.07 -14.52
C THR A 377 -26.91 -2.90 -14.85
N ASP A 378 -27.41 -1.66 -14.80
CA ASP A 378 -26.55 -0.48 -14.78
C ASP A 378 -25.78 -0.37 -13.46
N TYR A 379 -24.48 -0.09 -13.57
CA TYR A 379 -23.49 0.09 -12.50
C TYR A 379 -23.51 -1.01 -11.42
N PRO A 380 -23.38 -2.30 -11.79
CA PRO A 380 -23.25 -3.37 -10.82
C PRO A 380 -22.00 -3.13 -9.97
N MET A 381 -22.07 -3.40 -8.67
CA MET A 381 -20.90 -3.29 -7.78
C MET A 381 -19.79 -4.27 -8.17
N ALA A 382 -20.13 -5.41 -8.79
CA ALA A 382 -19.18 -6.39 -9.34
C ALA A 382 -18.30 -5.86 -10.48
N ALA A 383 -18.54 -4.64 -10.99
CA ALA A 383 -17.62 -3.98 -11.91
C ALA A 383 -16.18 -3.85 -11.35
N SER A 384 -16.01 -3.92 -10.02
CA SER A 384 -14.69 -3.98 -9.38
C SER A 384 -13.88 -5.24 -9.70
N CYS A 385 -14.54 -6.29 -10.18
CA CYS A 385 -13.97 -7.58 -10.55
C CYS A 385 -13.64 -7.65 -12.05
N GLY A 386 -14.26 -6.80 -12.86
CA GLY A 386 -14.16 -6.82 -14.31
C GLY A 386 -15.27 -6.03 -14.99
N GLN A 387 -14.97 -5.41 -16.12
CA GLN A 387 -15.95 -4.70 -16.95
C GLN A 387 -15.89 -5.19 -18.41
N LEU A 388 -16.98 -5.03 -19.16
CA LEU A 388 -17.05 -5.44 -20.58
C LEU A 388 -16.67 -6.91 -20.82
N GLY A 389 -17.07 -7.81 -19.91
CA GLY A 389 -16.78 -9.24 -19.97
C GLY A 389 -15.38 -9.65 -19.51
N GLN A 390 -14.54 -8.70 -19.08
CA GLN A 390 -13.24 -8.98 -18.50
C GLN A 390 -13.38 -9.58 -17.09
N ARG A 391 -12.34 -10.30 -16.64
CA ARG A 391 -12.21 -10.81 -15.27
C ARG A 391 -10.81 -10.55 -14.76
N TYR A 392 -10.63 -9.48 -14.00
CA TYR A 392 -9.31 -8.95 -13.64
C TYR A 392 -8.49 -9.91 -12.78
N ALA A 393 -9.16 -10.72 -11.94
CA ALA A 393 -8.50 -11.73 -11.13
C ALA A 393 -7.91 -12.89 -11.95
N ASP A 394 -8.43 -13.13 -13.16
CA ASP A 394 -8.00 -14.20 -14.07
C ASP A 394 -6.90 -13.74 -15.03
N TYR A 395 -6.47 -12.48 -14.96
CA TYR A 395 -5.38 -11.97 -15.79
C TYR A 395 -4.08 -12.68 -15.38
N GLY A 396 -3.41 -13.27 -16.37
CA GLY A 396 -2.24 -14.13 -16.18
C GLY A 396 -2.55 -15.61 -16.04
N VAL A 397 -3.81 -16.05 -16.05
CA VAL A 397 -4.11 -17.48 -16.09
C VAL A 397 -3.95 -18.00 -17.52
N ASN A 398 -3.07 -18.98 -17.71
CA ASN A 398 -2.94 -19.65 -18.99
C ASN A 398 -4.20 -20.50 -19.26
N PRO A 399 -4.95 -20.26 -20.35
CA PRO A 399 -6.21 -20.95 -20.60
C PRO A 399 -6.05 -22.44 -20.95
N ILE A 400 -4.84 -22.88 -21.32
CA ILE A 400 -4.53 -24.27 -21.68
C ILE A 400 -4.00 -25.05 -20.47
N SER A 401 -2.98 -24.52 -19.78
CA SER A 401 -2.36 -25.20 -18.64
C SER A 401 -3.14 -25.00 -17.34
N GLY A 402 -3.94 -23.93 -17.24
CA GLY A 402 -4.58 -23.48 -16.01
C GLY A 402 -3.62 -22.89 -14.98
N LEU A 403 -2.33 -22.77 -15.32
CA LEU A 403 -1.32 -22.20 -14.44
C LEU A 403 -1.38 -20.68 -14.46
N ASP A 404 -1.08 -20.10 -13.30
CA ASP A 404 -0.83 -18.67 -13.20
C ASP A 404 0.52 -18.33 -13.82
N HIS A 405 0.57 -17.23 -14.55
CA HIS A 405 1.80 -16.59 -14.97
C HIS A 405 2.69 -16.35 -13.74
N ALA A 406 3.99 -16.58 -13.85
CA ALA A 406 4.94 -16.57 -12.72
C ALA A 406 4.94 -15.25 -11.92
N TYR A 407 4.54 -14.15 -12.55
CA TYR A 407 4.41 -12.82 -11.96
C TYR A 407 2.99 -12.44 -11.51
N SER A 408 2.04 -13.37 -11.50
CA SER A 408 0.69 -13.05 -11.02
C SER A 408 0.67 -12.92 -9.52
N CYS A 409 0.16 -11.78 -9.01
CA CYS A 409 -0.08 -11.64 -7.58
C CYS A 409 -0.90 -12.84 -7.04
N PRO A 410 -0.72 -13.27 -5.78
CA PRO A 410 -1.60 -14.28 -5.20
C PRO A 410 -3.04 -13.78 -5.13
N ARG A 411 -4.01 -14.68 -5.32
CA ARG A 411 -5.42 -14.35 -5.07
C ARG A 411 -5.63 -14.07 -3.57
N ASN A 412 -6.44 -13.08 -3.26
CA ASN A 412 -6.74 -12.67 -1.89
C ASN A 412 -8.24 -12.41 -1.73
N ASP A 413 -8.97 -13.42 -1.28
CA ASP A 413 -10.39 -13.34 -0.95
C ASP A 413 -10.67 -12.50 0.31
N LYS A 414 -9.64 -12.18 1.08
CA LYS A 414 -9.70 -11.29 2.26
C LYS A 414 -9.40 -9.83 1.95
N MET A 415 -9.28 -9.45 0.67
CA MET A 415 -8.97 -8.07 0.29
C MET A 415 -10.16 -7.14 0.59
N GLU A 416 -9.89 -6.09 1.36
CA GLU A 416 -10.83 -5.01 1.66
C GLU A 416 -10.23 -3.67 1.22
N VAL A 417 -10.70 -3.16 0.09
CA VAL A 417 -10.17 -1.93 -0.53
C VAL A 417 -11.26 -1.18 -1.29
N SER A 418 -11.22 0.15 -1.23
CA SER A 418 -12.05 1.05 -2.02
C SER A 418 -11.17 1.88 -2.95
N ALA A 419 -11.66 2.18 -4.15
CA ALA A 419 -11.07 3.19 -5.01
C ALA A 419 -11.11 4.56 -4.30
N LEU A 420 -10.09 5.36 -4.52
CA LEU A 420 -9.97 6.70 -3.91
C LEU A 420 -10.53 7.79 -4.81
N THR A 421 -10.41 7.58 -6.11
CA THR A 421 -10.86 8.52 -7.13
C THR A 421 -11.93 7.88 -7.98
N HIS A 422 -12.76 8.72 -8.58
CA HIS A 422 -13.82 8.33 -9.49
C HIS A 422 -14.27 9.56 -10.28
N ALA A 423 -15.07 9.35 -11.32
CA ALA A 423 -15.58 10.42 -12.14
C ALA A 423 -16.65 11.24 -11.42
N GLN A 424 -16.76 12.52 -11.76
CA GLN A 424 -17.47 13.48 -10.93
C GLN A 424 -18.79 14.00 -11.52
N TRP A 425 -19.26 13.45 -12.65
CA TRP A 425 -20.51 13.88 -13.29
C TRP A 425 -21.74 13.71 -12.38
N TYR A 426 -22.85 14.36 -12.72
CA TYR A 426 -24.06 14.30 -11.90
C TYR A 426 -24.61 12.86 -11.82
N GLY A 427 -24.64 12.29 -10.61
CA GLY A 427 -25.05 10.91 -10.39
C GLY A 427 -24.00 9.88 -10.79
N ALA A 428 -22.73 10.28 -10.91
CA ALA A 428 -21.63 9.38 -11.20
C ALA A 428 -21.59 8.19 -10.22
N PRO A 429 -21.25 6.99 -10.72
CA PRO A 429 -21.06 5.82 -9.90
C PRO A 429 -20.09 6.07 -8.75
N ALA A 430 -20.40 5.48 -7.60
CA ALA A 430 -19.47 5.49 -6.48
C ALA A 430 -18.13 4.83 -6.86
N PRO A 431 -17.04 5.17 -6.16
CA PRO A 431 -15.80 4.42 -6.24
C PRO A 431 -16.04 2.92 -6.10
N VAL A 432 -15.44 2.13 -6.98
CA VAL A 432 -15.49 0.67 -6.92
C VAL A 432 -14.80 0.14 -5.65
N PHE A 433 -15.21 -1.03 -5.17
CA PHE A 433 -14.62 -1.64 -3.98
C PHE A 433 -14.55 -3.17 -4.07
N ALA A 434 -13.70 -3.76 -3.24
CA ALA A 434 -13.64 -5.18 -2.97
C ALA A 434 -13.83 -5.42 -1.46
N ALA A 435 -14.55 -6.48 -1.12
CA ALA A 435 -14.78 -6.91 0.25
C ALA A 435 -15.04 -8.42 0.30
N PRO A 436 -14.68 -9.12 1.38
CA PRO A 436 -15.06 -10.51 1.60
C PRO A 436 -16.58 -10.65 1.69
N ASP A 437 -17.12 -11.76 1.18
CA ASP A 437 -18.56 -12.03 1.27
C ASP A 437 -19.01 -12.10 2.73
N ALA A 438 -18.17 -12.64 3.62
CA ALA A 438 -18.46 -12.72 5.05
C ALA A 438 -18.68 -11.33 5.69
N VAL A 439 -17.99 -10.29 5.22
CA VAL A 439 -18.18 -8.91 5.70
C VAL A 439 -19.55 -8.38 5.26
N LEU A 440 -19.89 -8.57 3.98
CA LEU A 440 -21.15 -8.09 3.44
C LEU A 440 -22.34 -8.89 4.00
N GLU A 441 -22.18 -10.19 4.21
CA GLU A 441 -23.20 -11.07 4.81
C GLU A 441 -23.48 -10.69 6.27
N GLU A 442 -22.46 -10.46 7.08
CA GLU A 442 -22.61 -10.02 8.48
C GLU A 442 -23.41 -8.71 8.58
N ARG A 443 -23.27 -7.83 7.57
CA ARG A 443 -23.98 -6.56 7.46
C ARG A 443 -25.36 -6.67 6.78
N GLY A 444 -25.75 -7.85 6.32
CA GLY A 444 -27.02 -8.08 5.61
C GLY A 444 -27.09 -7.42 4.22
N LEU A 445 -25.94 -7.23 3.57
CA LEU A 445 -25.80 -6.51 2.30
C LEU A 445 -25.82 -7.44 1.07
N LEU A 446 -25.91 -8.76 1.26
CA LEU A 446 -26.01 -9.73 0.18
C LEU A 446 -27.44 -10.23 0.00
N VAL A 447 -27.88 -10.36 -1.26
CA VAL A 447 -29.13 -11.02 -1.63
C VAL A 447 -28.79 -12.20 -2.53
N ASN A 448 -29.14 -13.42 -2.10
CA ASN A 448 -28.75 -14.68 -2.76
C ASN A 448 -27.23 -14.83 -2.98
N GLY A 449 -26.42 -14.29 -2.07
CA GLY A 449 -24.95 -14.34 -2.17
C GLY A 449 -24.34 -13.28 -3.09
N PHE A 450 -25.13 -12.34 -3.60
CA PHE A 450 -24.64 -11.31 -4.53
C PHE A 450 -24.79 -9.90 -3.98
N ALA A 451 -23.85 -9.04 -4.37
CA ALA A 451 -23.95 -7.60 -4.17
C ALA A 451 -25.02 -7.00 -5.09
N GLY A 452 -25.42 -5.76 -4.82
CA GLY A 452 -26.38 -5.04 -5.67
C GLY A 452 -25.69 -4.10 -6.65
N ARG A 453 -26.16 -2.86 -6.77
CA ARG A 453 -25.69 -1.89 -7.76
C ARG A 453 -25.65 -0.48 -7.22
N TRP A 454 -24.99 0.41 -7.95
CA TRP A 454 -25.20 1.83 -7.81
C TRP A 454 -26.43 2.26 -8.62
N THR A 455 -27.28 3.11 -8.06
CA THR A 455 -28.27 3.86 -8.83
C THR A 455 -27.85 5.31 -8.91
N ASN A 456 -28.02 5.95 -10.07
CA ASN A 456 -27.85 7.40 -10.24
C ASN A 456 -29.11 8.19 -9.84
N ASN A 457 -30.17 7.51 -9.38
CA ASN A 457 -31.41 8.14 -8.93
C ASN A 457 -31.23 8.91 -7.61
N GLY A 458 -32.20 9.79 -7.32
CA GLY A 458 -32.21 10.57 -6.09
C GLY A 458 -31.47 11.90 -6.22
N HIS A 459 -31.48 12.67 -5.14
CA HIS A 459 -30.79 13.95 -5.03
C HIS A 459 -30.31 14.14 -3.60
N CYS A 460 -29.05 14.58 -3.47
CA CYS A 460 -28.46 14.92 -2.19
C CYS A 460 -28.72 16.39 -1.88
N ASN A 461 -29.52 16.67 -0.84
CA ASN A 461 -29.85 18.04 -0.42
C ASN A 461 -28.61 18.81 0.07
N GLU A 462 -27.67 18.09 0.67
CA GLU A 462 -26.37 18.61 1.09
C GLU A 462 -25.29 17.88 0.31
N VAL A 463 -24.41 18.64 -0.35
CA VAL A 463 -23.28 18.09 -1.09
C VAL A 463 -22.10 17.98 -0.12
N PRO A 464 -21.56 16.78 0.13
CA PRO A 464 -20.50 16.59 1.12
C PRO A 464 -19.19 17.25 0.65
N GLU A 465 -18.62 18.13 1.48
CA GLU A 465 -17.28 18.70 1.26
C GLU A 465 -16.18 17.77 1.80
N THR A 466 -16.52 16.90 2.75
CA THR A 466 -15.64 15.89 3.33
C THR A 466 -16.39 14.56 3.48
N VAL A 467 -15.64 13.47 3.56
CA VAL A 467 -16.16 12.13 3.84
C VAL A 467 -15.31 11.45 4.90
N ASP A 468 -15.89 10.46 5.58
CA ASP A 468 -15.17 9.63 6.54
C ASP A 468 -14.23 8.67 5.81
N THR A 469 -12.96 9.06 5.70
CA THR A 469 -11.91 8.27 5.04
C THR A 469 -11.43 7.09 5.90
N SER A 470 -11.89 6.97 7.15
CA SER A 470 -11.62 5.78 7.97
C SER A 470 -12.49 4.58 7.58
N LYS A 471 -13.57 4.82 6.83
CA LYS A 471 -14.54 3.82 6.38
C LYS A 471 -14.34 3.44 4.91
N GLN A 472 -14.65 2.18 4.58
CA GLN A 472 -14.82 1.75 3.20
C GLN A 472 -15.95 2.55 2.53
N VAL A 473 -15.89 2.69 1.21
CA VAL A 473 -16.88 3.49 0.45
C VAL A 473 -18.32 3.04 0.71
N TRP A 474 -18.54 1.74 0.88
CA TRP A 474 -19.84 1.12 1.10
C TRP A 474 -20.35 1.22 2.55
N GLU A 475 -19.50 1.61 3.51
CA GLU A 475 -19.85 1.81 4.92
C GLU A 475 -20.28 3.25 5.25
N ARG A 476 -20.13 4.17 4.28
CA ARG A 476 -20.45 5.59 4.46
C ARG A 476 -21.95 5.82 4.35
N ASP A 477 -22.42 6.86 5.04
CA ASP A 477 -23.84 7.23 5.02
C ASP A 477 -24.30 7.60 3.60
N GLU A 478 -25.61 7.47 3.36
CA GLU A 478 -26.26 7.98 2.16
C GLU A 478 -25.93 9.47 1.94
N CYS A 479 -25.68 9.85 0.69
CA CYS A 479 -25.21 11.19 0.30
C CYS A 479 -23.88 11.63 0.94
N LYS A 480 -23.09 10.72 1.51
CA LYS A 480 -21.74 10.97 2.04
C LYS A 480 -20.71 9.93 1.56
N VAL A 481 -20.98 9.30 0.42
CA VAL A 481 -20.15 8.23 -0.15
C VAL A 481 -18.82 8.80 -0.68
N TYR A 482 -18.88 9.95 -1.35
CA TYR A 482 -17.71 10.66 -1.89
C TYR A 482 -17.91 12.17 -1.84
N VAL A 483 -16.80 12.93 -1.82
CA VAL A 483 -16.83 14.41 -1.82
C VAL A 483 -17.47 14.90 -3.13
N GLY A 484 -18.42 15.82 -3.02
CA GLY A 484 -19.14 16.34 -4.18
C GLY A 484 -20.33 15.51 -4.64
N GLN A 485 -20.76 14.49 -3.89
CA GLN A 485 -21.93 13.67 -4.24
C GLN A 485 -23.22 14.50 -4.35
N LYS A 486 -23.83 14.49 -5.54
CA LYS A 486 -25.07 15.23 -5.84
C LYS A 486 -26.30 14.33 -5.96
N ALA A 487 -26.08 13.05 -6.24
CA ALA A 487 -27.13 12.06 -6.45
C ALA A 487 -26.54 10.66 -6.32
N GLY A 488 -27.42 9.68 -6.36
CA GLY A 488 -27.09 8.27 -6.35
C GLY A 488 -26.84 7.67 -4.98
N THR A 489 -27.01 6.35 -4.90
CA THR A 489 -26.88 5.57 -3.67
C THR A 489 -26.64 4.10 -4.00
N PHE A 490 -26.13 3.34 -3.04
CA PHE A 490 -26.00 1.89 -3.14
C PHE A 490 -27.36 1.22 -2.94
N LEU A 491 -27.74 0.33 -3.85
CA LEU A 491 -28.89 -0.56 -3.71
C LEU A 491 -28.40 -1.98 -3.53
N TRP A 492 -28.71 -2.61 -2.40
CA TRP A 492 -28.28 -3.97 -2.06
C TRP A 492 -29.36 -5.01 -2.43
N ASP A 493 -29.63 -5.14 -3.72
CA ASP A 493 -30.73 -5.93 -4.28
C ASP A 493 -30.28 -7.23 -4.97
N GLY A 494 -28.99 -7.57 -4.91
CA GLY A 494 -28.42 -8.77 -5.56
C GLY A 494 -28.28 -8.65 -7.08
N SER A 495 -28.55 -7.47 -7.66
CA SER A 495 -28.57 -7.25 -9.11
C SER A 495 -27.20 -7.35 -9.79
N SER A 496 -26.08 -7.35 -9.05
CA SER A 496 -24.77 -7.63 -9.66
C SER A 496 -24.67 -9.07 -10.18
N GLN A 497 -25.43 -10.01 -9.62
CA GLN A 497 -25.35 -11.45 -9.94
C GLN A 497 -23.94 -12.05 -9.78
N GLU A 498 -23.04 -11.34 -9.08
CA GLU A 498 -21.67 -11.73 -8.82
C GLU A 498 -21.22 -11.13 -7.48
N SER A 499 -20.21 -11.76 -6.88
CA SER A 499 -19.57 -11.32 -5.64
C SER A 499 -18.49 -10.26 -5.94
N VAL A 500 -18.15 -9.44 -4.94
CA VAL A 500 -16.99 -8.52 -4.96
C VAL A 500 -15.77 -9.08 -4.21
N GLN A 501 -15.85 -10.33 -3.75
CA GLN A 501 -14.78 -11.03 -3.04
C GLN A 501 -13.65 -11.44 -3.99
N GLY A 502 -12.40 -11.25 -3.58
CA GLY A 502 -11.23 -11.60 -4.39
C GLY A 502 -10.99 -10.66 -5.57
N CYS A 503 -11.76 -9.58 -5.67
CA CYS A 503 -11.58 -8.50 -6.63
C CYS A 503 -10.51 -7.52 -6.12
N GLY A 504 -10.47 -6.30 -6.63
CA GLY A 504 -9.43 -5.32 -6.23
C GLY A 504 -8.38 -5.03 -7.30
N TRP A 505 -8.49 -5.64 -8.48
CA TRP A 505 -7.53 -5.55 -9.58
C TRP A 505 -8.01 -4.64 -10.72
N TRP A 506 -8.94 -3.71 -10.46
CA TRP A 506 -9.37 -2.68 -11.41
C TRP A 506 -8.23 -1.74 -11.80
N GLY A 507 -8.43 -1.02 -12.90
CA GLY A 507 -7.45 -0.09 -13.46
C GLY A 507 -6.99 0.98 -12.47
N ARG A 508 -5.67 1.14 -12.34
CA ARG A 508 -5.06 2.20 -11.52
C ARG A 508 -3.92 2.91 -12.22
N GLY A 509 -3.74 4.18 -11.89
CA GLY A 509 -2.70 5.02 -12.48
C GLY A 509 -3.05 5.48 -13.89
N VAL A 510 -2.12 6.16 -14.53
CA VAL A 510 -2.39 7.02 -15.70
C VAL A 510 -2.81 6.25 -16.98
N ILE A 511 -2.42 4.98 -17.12
CA ILE A 511 -2.82 4.08 -18.22
C ILE A 511 -3.66 2.90 -17.68
N GLN A 512 -4.25 3.02 -16.48
CA GLN A 512 -5.16 2.00 -15.93
C GLN A 512 -4.53 0.59 -15.87
N THR A 513 -3.42 0.45 -15.16
CA THR A 513 -2.82 -0.86 -14.86
C THR A 513 -3.88 -1.77 -14.23
N THR A 514 -4.26 -2.83 -14.94
CA THR A 514 -5.44 -3.65 -14.62
C THR A 514 -5.05 -5.13 -14.56
N GLY A 515 -5.60 -5.85 -13.59
CA GLY A 515 -5.49 -7.30 -13.50
C GLY A 515 -4.28 -7.83 -12.73
N ARG A 516 -4.45 -9.02 -12.16
CA ARG A 516 -3.55 -9.63 -11.19
C ARG A 516 -2.11 -9.82 -11.69
N GLN A 517 -1.95 -10.17 -12.97
CA GLN A 517 -0.64 -10.27 -13.61
C GLN A 517 0.08 -8.91 -13.66
N ASN A 518 -0.58 -7.86 -14.12
CA ASN A 518 0.06 -6.56 -14.32
C ASN A 518 0.51 -5.93 -13.00
N PHE A 519 -0.34 -6.00 -11.96
CA PHE A 519 0.05 -5.58 -10.61
C PHE A 519 1.20 -6.42 -10.05
N GLY A 520 1.21 -7.72 -10.35
CA GLY A 520 2.26 -8.61 -9.85
C GLY A 520 3.59 -8.39 -10.56
N THR A 521 3.61 -8.19 -11.87
CA THR A 521 4.80 -7.78 -12.61
C THR A 521 5.35 -6.46 -12.07
N LEU A 522 4.47 -5.46 -11.83
CA LEU A 522 4.86 -4.20 -11.19
C LEU A 522 5.47 -4.43 -9.80
N ASN A 523 4.84 -5.27 -8.98
CA ASN A 523 5.34 -5.60 -7.64
C ASN A 523 6.66 -6.37 -7.65
N HIS A 524 6.89 -7.21 -8.66
CA HIS A 524 8.14 -7.95 -8.80
C HIS A 524 9.32 -7.03 -9.10
N TYR A 525 9.15 -6.09 -10.03
CA TYR A 525 10.26 -5.25 -10.48
C TYR A 525 10.41 -3.93 -9.71
N LEU A 526 9.33 -3.39 -9.15
CA LEU A 526 9.38 -2.09 -8.45
C LEU A 526 9.05 -2.18 -6.96
N GLY A 527 8.35 -3.22 -6.52
CA GLY A 527 7.87 -3.35 -5.14
C GLY A 527 8.52 -4.48 -4.34
N ARG A 528 7.80 -4.94 -3.32
CA ARG A 528 8.12 -6.12 -2.50
C ARG A 528 7.78 -7.39 -3.27
N SER A 529 8.63 -7.75 -4.23
CA SER A 529 8.49 -8.94 -5.08
C SER A 529 7.80 -10.10 -4.37
N HIS A 530 6.86 -10.74 -5.07
CA HIS A 530 6.04 -11.84 -4.56
C HIS A 530 6.40 -13.19 -5.21
N VAL A 531 7.32 -13.15 -6.18
CA VAL A 531 7.70 -14.30 -7.00
C VAL A 531 8.53 -15.26 -6.17
N ASP A 532 8.26 -16.54 -6.32
CA ASP A 532 9.01 -17.59 -5.63
C ASP A 532 10.49 -17.58 -6.09
N PRO A 533 11.45 -17.33 -5.19
CA PRO A 533 12.87 -17.36 -5.51
C PRO A 533 13.35 -18.69 -6.14
N SER A 534 12.67 -19.81 -5.88
CA SER A 534 13.04 -21.09 -6.48
C SER A 534 12.78 -21.16 -7.99
N THR A 535 11.84 -20.36 -8.48
CA THR A 535 11.43 -20.34 -9.90
C THR A 535 12.35 -19.49 -10.77
N ILE A 536 13.20 -18.66 -10.17
CA ILE A 536 14.12 -17.77 -10.87
C ILE A 536 15.05 -18.58 -11.78
N GLY A 537 15.15 -18.17 -13.05
CA GLY A 537 15.92 -18.82 -14.10
C GLY A 537 15.23 -20.04 -14.74
N GLN A 538 14.07 -20.47 -14.23
CA GLN A 538 13.28 -21.54 -14.85
C GLN A 538 12.38 -20.97 -15.95
N THR A 539 12.07 -21.79 -16.96
CA THR A 539 11.05 -21.47 -17.97
C THR A 539 9.72 -22.10 -17.56
N ILE A 540 8.72 -21.26 -17.29
CA ILE A 540 7.36 -21.64 -16.93
C ILE A 540 6.43 -21.08 -18.00
N ASP A 541 5.67 -21.93 -18.67
CA ASP A 541 4.72 -21.55 -19.73
C ASP A 541 5.35 -20.65 -20.82
N GLY A 542 6.59 -20.95 -21.20
CA GLY A 542 7.34 -20.22 -22.23
C GLY A 542 8.04 -18.94 -21.74
N LEU A 543 7.79 -18.51 -20.50
CA LEU A 543 8.48 -17.38 -19.86
C LEU A 543 9.64 -17.89 -19.01
N THR A 544 10.84 -17.37 -19.24
CA THR A 544 11.95 -17.50 -18.28
C THR A 544 11.78 -16.48 -17.16
N VAL A 545 11.66 -16.96 -15.92
CA VAL A 545 11.42 -16.10 -14.75
C VAL A 545 12.70 -15.37 -14.36
N GLU A 546 12.71 -14.06 -14.49
CA GLU A 546 13.80 -13.20 -14.06
C GLU A 546 13.81 -12.93 -12.56
N ALA A 547 15.00 -12.64 -12.01
CA ALA A 547 15.16 -12.21 -10.63
C ALA A 547 14.63 -10.77 -10.43
N PRO A 548 14.09 -10.44 -9.24
CA PRO A 548 13.74 -9.05 -8.95
C PRO A 548 15.01 -8.18 -8.88
N PRO A 549 14.92 -6.87 -9.12
CA PRO A 549 16.05 -5.97 -8.92
C PRO A 549 16.56 -6.05 -7.48
N THR A 550 17.88 -5.96 -7.28
CA THR A 550 18.49 -5.97 -5.94
C THR A 550 17.97 -4.84 -5.07
N ASN A 551 17.73 -3.67 -5.69
CA ASN A 551 17.28 -2.44 -5.05
C ASN A 551 16.09 -1.89 -5.85
N PRO A 552 14.87 -2.43 -5.67
CA PRO A 552 13.71 -1.92 -6.38
C PRO A 552 13.32 -0.53 -5.83
N LEU A 553 12.80 0.32 -6.72
CA LEU A 553 12.51 1.74 -6.42
C LEU A 553 11.57 1.94 -5.23
N TYR A 554 10.62 1.03 -5.05
CA TYR A 554 9.57 1.08 -4.05
C TYR A 554 9.52 -0.19 -3.21
N ALA A 555 10.68 -0.65 -2.74
CA ALA A 555 10.82 -1.87 -1.94
C ALA A 555 10.00 -1.87 -0.63
N GLU A 556 9.49 -0.73 -0.18
CA GLU A 556 8.57 -0.62 0.95
C GLU A 556 7.10 -0.87 0.58
N LEU A 557 6.76 -0.90 -0.70
CA LEU A 557 5.39 -1.04 -1.19
C LEU A 557 5.11 -2.47 -1.67
N ASP A 558 3.93 -2.99 -1.32
CA ASP A 558 3.43 -4.28 -1.80
C ASP A 558 2.15 -4.07 -2.60
N PHE A 559 2.28 -3.91 -3.92
CA PHE A 559 1.14 -3.68 -4.80
C PHE A 559 0.21 -4.89 -4.91
N CYS A 560 0.67 -6.09 -4.54
CA CYS A 560 -0.18 -7.27 -4.50
C CYS A 560 -1.03 -7.34 -3.22
N SER A 561 -0.50 -6.88 -2.09
CA SER A 561 -1.25 -6.83 -0.83
C SER A 561 -2.13 -5.57 -0.73
N ASN A 562 -1.71 -4.46 -1.34
CA ASN A 562 -2.48 -3.22 -1.43
C ASN A 562 -2.29 -2.54 -2.80
N PRO A 563 -3.07 -2.92 -3.82
CA PRO A 563 -2.99 -2.30 -5.15
C PRO A 563 -3.37 -0.81 -5.15
N GLY A 564 -4.10 -0.34 -4.13
CA GLY A 564 -4.48 1.07 -3.96
C GLY A 564 -3.31 2.03 -3.77
N LEU A 565 -2.12 1.52 -3.40
CA LEU A 565 -0.91 2.33 -3.21
C LEU A 565 -0.53 3.18 -4.44
N ILE A 566 -0.90 2.73 -5.65
CA ILE A 566 -0.68 3.49 -6.89
C ILE A 566 -1.38 4.85 -6.85
N CYS A 567 -2.56 4.92 -6.25
CA CYS A 567 -3.40 6.12 -6.21
C CYS A 567 -3.38 6.83 -4.85
N SER A 568 -2.90 6.17 -3.79
CA SER A 568 -2.97 6.66 -2.40
C SER A 568 -1.65 7.17 -1.82
N SER A 569 -0.53 6.95 -2.51
CA SER A 569 0.79 7.27 -1.97
C SER A 569 1.04 8.77 -1.95
N GLU A 570 1.20 9.35 -0.77
CA GLU A 570 1.60 10.75 -0.60
C GLU A 570 3.12 10.95 -0.60
N LYS A 571 3.88 9.90 -0.23
CA LYS A 571 5.35 9.92 -0.23
C LYS A 571 5.92 9.78 -1.65
N ASN A 572 5.32 8.89 -2.44
CA ASN A 572 5.77 8.53 -3.79
C ASN A 572 4.61 8.81 -4.77
N LYS A 573 4.34 10.08 -5.06
CA LYS A 573 3.19 10.53 -5.88
C LYS A 573 3.33 10.14 -7.35
N GLU A 574 4.56 10.04 -7.82
CA GLU A 574 4.96 9.66 -9.17
C GLU A 574 4.58 8.22 -9.54
N ILE A 575 4.27 7.35 -8.58
CA ILE A 575 3.88 5.95 -8.83
C ILE A 575 2.69 5.84 -9.78
N LYS A 576 1.73 6.76 -9.70
CA LYS A 576 0.57 6.79 -10.62
C LYS A 576 0.98 6.96 -12.08
N TRP A 577 2.13 7.60 -12.34
CA TRP A 577 2.73 7.74 -13.66
C TRP A 577 3.58 6.52 -14.02
N ILE A 578 4.40 6.05 -13.07
CA ILE A 578 5.30 4.91 -13.27
C ILE A 578 4.55 3.65 -13.65
N ALA A 579 3.37 3.40 -13.09
CA ALA A 579 2.55 2.25 -13.48
C ALA A 579 2.22 2.26 -15.00
N GLY A 580 1.95 3.45 -15.57
CA GLY A 580 1.75 3.60 -17.01
C GLY A 580 3.04 3.60 -17.82
N LEU A 581 4.10 4.23 -17.32
CA LEU A 581 5.42 4.22 -17.97
C LEU A 581 6.01 2.80 -18.02
N PHE A 582 5.77 1.99 -16.99
CA PHE A 582 6.12 0.57 -16.95
C PHE A 582 5.50 -0.18 -18.12
N TYR A 583 4.19 -0.05 -18.31
CA TYR A 583 3.50 -0.62 -19.48
C TYR A 583 4.09 -0.07 -20.79
N TRP A 584 4.34 1.24 -20.87
CA TRP A 584 4.88 1.87 -22.06
C TRP A 584 6.23 1.27 -22.48
N VAL A 585 7.18 1.15 -21.55
CA VAL A 585 8.53 0.65 -21.90
C VAL A 585 8.56 -0.85 -22.17
N THR A 586 7.66 -1.63 -21.57
CA THR A 586 7.64 -3.09 -21.69
C THR A 586 6.72 -3.62 -22.79
N SER A 587 5.73 -2.83 -23.22
CA SER A 587 4.71 -3.27 -24.18
C SER A 587 4.62 -2.39 -25.43
N VAL A 588 4.90 -1.08 -25.32
CA VAL A 588 4.78 -0.14 -26.46
C VAL A 588 6.14 0.08 -27.12
N GLN A 589 7.16 0.50 -26.35
CA GLN A 589 8.51 0.69 -26.89
C GLN A 589 9.17 -0.64 -27.23
N ALA A 590 8.88 -1.68 -26.45
CA ALA A 590 9.36 -3.03 -26.65
C ALA A 590 8.38 -3.92 -27.44
N TYR A 591 7.39 -3.35 -28.14
CA TYR A 591 6.40 -4.13 -28.89
C TYR A 591 7.08 -5.18 -29.78
N PRO A 592 6.78 -6.47 -29.60
CA PRO A 592 7.47 -7.54 -30.30
C PRO A 592 6.95 -7.66 -31.74
N ASP A 593 7.84 -7.64 -32.73
CA ASP A 593 7.52 -8.03 -34.12
C ASP A 593 7.41 -9.55 -34.30
N GLU A 594 6.87 -10.26 -33.29
CA GLU A 594 6.88 -11.72 -33.24
C GLU A 594 5.66 -12.36 -33.92
N SER A 595 4.56 -11.61 -34.07
CA SER A 595 3.34 -12.12 -34.73
C SER A 595 3.52 -12.30 -36.25
N GLY A 596 4.51 -11.62 -36.85
CA GLY A 596 4.69 -11.53 -38.29
C GLY A 596 3.56 -10.81 -39.04
N LEU A 597 2.55 -10.28 -38.32
CA LEU A 597 1.44 -9.51 -38.89
C LEU A 597 1.83 -8.06 -39.17
N TYR A 598 2.80 -7.53 -38.44
CA TYR A 598 3.30 -6.16 -38.57
C TYR A 598 4.81 -6.13 -38.84
N PRO A 599 5.30 -6.85 -39.87
CA PRO A 599 6.71 -7.09 -40.08
C PRO A 599 7.49 -5.78 -40.27
N GLY A 600 8.53 -5.61 -39.48
CA GLY A 600 9.42 -4.44 -39.51
C GLY A 600 8.92 -3.24 -38.72
N TRP A 601 7.75 -3.31 -38.06
CA TRP A 601 7.32 -2.24 -37.17
C TRP A 601 8.23 -2.19 -35.95
N ASN A 602 8.76 -1.00 -35.65
CA ASN A 602 9.58 -0.77 -34.47
C ASN A 602 9.33 0.64 -33.95
N TYR A 603 9.00 0.75 -32.66
CA TYR A 603 8.67 2.02 -32.03
C TYR A 603 9.72 3.11 -32.28
N HIS A 604 11.00 2.80 -32.10
CA HIS A 604 12.07 3.78 -32.24
C HIS A 604 12.22 4.23 -33.70
N ASN A 605 12.10 3.31 -34.65
CA ASN A 605 12.18 3.65 -36.08
C ASN A 605 10.99 4.51 -36.52
N GLU A 606 9.77 4.17 -36.10
CA GLU A 606 8.57 4.93 -36.46
C GLU A 606 8.54 6.32 -35.79
N LEU A 607 9.00 6.44 -34.54
CA LEU A 607 9.17 7.73 -33.88
C LEU A 607 10.17 8.60 -34.65
N LYS A 608 11.37 8.06 -34.95
CA LYS A 608 12.41 8.80 -35.70
C LYS A 608 11.90 9.23 -37.06
N LYS A 609 11.26 8.32 -37.81
CA LYS A 609 10.63 8.60 -39.11
C LYS A 609 9.60 9.71 -39.03
N TYR A 610 8.78 9.75 -37.99
CA TYR A 610 7.82 10.84 -37.79
C TYR A 610 8.54 12.19 -37.58
N VAL A 611 9.54 12.23 -36.70
CA VAL A 611 10.30 13.46 -36.42
C VAL A 611 11.11 13.93 -37.63
N ASP A 612 11.87 13.04 -38.25
CA ASP A 612 12.73 13.30 -39.41
C ASP A 612 11.91 13.65 -40.66
N GLY A 613 10.70 13.13 -40.76
CA GLY A 613 9.70 13.49 -41.77
C GLY A 613 9.08 14.88 -41.57
N GLY A 614 9.49 15.61 -40.54
CA GLY A 614 8.99 16.95 -40.20
C GLY A 614 7.69 16.93 -39.40
N MET A 615 7.45 15.87 -38.61
CA MET A 615 6.27 15.67 -37.75
C MET A 615 4.95 15.78 -38.53
N LYS A 616 4.89 15.09 -39.69
CA LYS A 616 3.75 15.12 -40.61
C LYS A 616 2.87 13.89 -40.48
N GLY A 617 1.55 14.10 -40.40
CA GLY A 617 0.55 13.03 -40.39
C GLY A 617 0.37 12.34 -39.04
N THR A 618 -0.47 11.30 -38.98
CA THR A 618 -0.90 10.67 -37.71
C THR A 618 -0.43 9.24 -37.50
N GLN A 619 0.26 8.63 -38.47
CA GLN A 619 0.57 7.19 -38.44
C GLN A 619 1.23 6.76 -37.11
N PHE A 620 2.25 7.48 -36.66
CA PHE A 620 2.95 7.12 -35.43
C PHE A 620 2.04 7.12 -34.20
N ILE A 621 1.17 8.13 -34.05
CA ILE A 621 0.25 8.20 -32.92
C ILE A 621 -0.88 7.17 -33.03
N ASP A 622 -1.31 6.86 -34.26
CA ASP A 622 -2.33 5.84 -34.52
C ASP A 622 -1.83 4.45 -34.13
N ASP A 623 -0.60 4.11 -34.53
CA ASP A 623 0.03 2.83 -34.22
C ASP A 623 0.16 2.62 -32.70
N VAL A 624 0.73 3.61 -31.97
CA VAL A 624 0.90 3.47 -30.51
C VAL A 624 -0.45 3.48 -29.77
N SER A 625 -1.46 4.19 -30.30
CA SER A 625 -2.83 4.14 -29.76
C SER A 625 -3.46 2.75 -29.95
N GLY A 626 -3.20 2.11 -31.09
CA GLY A 626 -3.51 0.72 -31.36
C GLY A 626 -2.89 -0.22 -30.33
N ILE A 627 -1.59 -0.09 -30.07
CA ILE A 627 -0.90 -0.97 -29.12
C ILE A 627 -1.51 -0.81 -27.72
N VAL A 628 -1.72 0.42 -27.27
CA VAL A 628 -2.26 0.73 -25.94
C VAL A 628 -3.68 0.23 -25.75
N ASN A 629 -4.57 0.45 -26.73
CA ASN A 629 -5.99 0.15 -26.57
C ASN A 629 -6.37 -1.28 -27.02
N ARG A 630 -5.62 -1.85 -27.96
CA ARG A 630 -6.00 -3.07 -28.69
C ARG A 630 -4.87 -4.10 -28.85
N GLY A 631 -3.63 -3.76 -28.50
CA GLY A 631 -2.49 -4.68 -28.51
C GLY A 631 -1.83 -4.87 -29.88
N CYS A 632 -2.10 -4.00 -30.86
CA CYS A 632 -1.45 -4.06 -32.17
C CYS A 632 -1.22 -2.65 -32.75
N PRO A 633 -0.21 -2.41 -33.60
CA PRO A 633 0.06 -1.11 -34.20
C PRO A 633 -0.89 -0.80 -35.38
N ASP A 634 -2.19 -0.83 -35.14
CA ASP A 634 -3.24 -0.51 -36.11
C ASP A 634 -4.47 0.11 -35.40
N LEU A 635 -5.27 0.86 -36.14
CA LEU A 635 -6.55 1.40 -35.67
C LEU A 635 -7.63 0.31 -35.56
N THR A 636 -7.46 -0.83 -36.25
CA THR A 636 -8.37 -1.98 -36.17
C THR A 636 -7.55 -3.25 -35.96
N CYS A 637 -7.60 -3.79 -34.74
CA CYS A 637 -6.98 -5.07 -34.40
C CYS A 637 -8.05 -6.19 -34.35
N ASP A 638 -7.62 -7.44 -34.22
CA ASP A 638 -8.54 -8.59 -33.97
C ASP A 638 -9.38 -8.41 -32.70
N THR A 639 -8.88 -7.63 -31.75
CA THR A 639 -9.57 -7.27 -30.51
C THR A 639 -10.57 -6.11 -30.68
N GLY A 640 -10.63 -5.47 -31.85
CA GLY A 640 -11.58 -4.42 -32.26
C GLY A 640 -10.94 -3.06 -32.58
N ASP A 641 -11.78 -2.04 -32.80
CA ASP A 641 -11.37 -0.69 -33.23
C ASP A 641 -10.86 0.19 -32.09
N VAL A 642 -9.78 0.94 -32.29
CA VAL A 642 -9.26 1.87 -31.28
C VAL A 642 -10.34 2.85 -30.84
N HIS A 643 -10.53 2.96 -29.52
CA HIS A 643 -11.50 3.88 -28.94
C HIS A 643 -10.95 5.31 -28.88
N ASN A 644 -11.75 6.29 -29.30
CA ASN A 644 -11.47 7.74 -29.25
C ASN A 644 -10.15 8.14 -29.95
N VAL A 645 -9.99 7.70 -31.19
CA VAL A 645 -8.80 7.98 -32.03
C VAL A 645 -8.60 9.47 -32.25
N GLU A 646 -9.69 10.21 -32.55
CA GLU A 646 -9.63 11.64 -32.83
C GLU A 646 -9.11 12.41 -31.60
N GLU A 647 -9.64 12.10 -30.42
CA GLU A 647 -9.20 12.71 -29.16
C GLU A 647 -7.73 12.39 -28.84
N ARG A 648 -7.27 11.17 -29.11
CA ARG A 648 -5.84 10.80 -28.92
C ARG A 648 -4.94 11.61 -29.85
N ARG A 649 -5.32 11.79 -31.11
CA ARG A 649 -4.58 12.62 -32.08
C ARG A 649 -4.55 14.09 -31.65
N ASP A 650 -5.69 14.63 -31.23
CA ASP A 650 -5.79 16.01 -30.77
C ASP A 650 -4.93 16.25 -29.52
N ASN A 651 -4.96 15.32 -28.57
CA ASN A 651 -4.11 15.38 -27.38
C ASN A 651 -2.62 15.33 -27.76
N PHE A 652 -2.23 14.48 -28.71
CA PHE A 652 -0.84 14.41 -29.18
C PHE A 652 -0.37 15.73 -29.80
N ASN A 653 -1.14 16.28 -30.73
CA ASN A 653 -0.83 17.57 -31.36
C ASN A 653 -0.77 18.72 -30.34
N LYS A 654 -1.69 18.71 -29.38
CA LYS A 654 -1.73 19.68 -28.29
C LYS A 654 -0.47 19.62 -27.44
N VAL A 655 -0.06 18.43 -26.98
CA VAL A 655 1.15 18.29 -26.15
C VAL A 655 2.42 18.65 -26.94
N LEU A 656 2.53 18.23 -28.21
CA LEU A 656 3.64 18.65 -29.07
C LEU A 656 3.76 20.17 -29.15
N THR A 657 2.63 20.86 -29.37
CA THR A 657 2.59 22.33 -29.43
C THR A 657 2.98 22.99 -28.11
N LEU A 658 2.46 22.47 -26.99
CA LEU A 658 2.78 22.99 -25.64
C LEU A 658 4.25 22.78 -25.27
N LEU A 659 4.87 21.70 -25.78
CA LEU A 659 6.30 21.46 -25.65
C LEU A 659 7.13 22.25 -26.69
N GLY A 660 6.53 23.14 -27.48
CA GLY A 660 7.22 24.03 -28.42
C GLY A 660 7.64 23.37 -29.73
N LEU A 661 6.98 22.27 -30.12
CA LEU A 661 7.10 21.66 -31.44
C LEU A 661 5.98 22.14 -32.37
N ASN A 662 6.12 21.87 -33.67
CA ASN A 662 5.17 22.29 -34.69
C ASN A 662 4.73 21.07 -35.53
N PRO A 663 3.76 20.26 -35.06
CA PRO A 663 3.21 19.14 -35.84
C PRO A 663 2.48 19.65 -37.09
N GLN A 664 2.42 18.83 -38.16
CA GLN A 664 1.94 19.23 -39.49
C GLN A 664 0.93 18.26 -40.12
#